data_AF-A0A3L6PJX7-F1
#
_entry.id   AF-A0A3L6PJX7-F1
#
_cell.length_a   1.000
_cell.length_b   1.000
_cell.length_c   1.000
_cell.angle_alpha   90.00
_cell.angle_beta   90.00
_cell.angle_gamma   90.00
#
_symmetry.space_group_name_H-M   'P 1'
#
loop_
_entity.id
_entity.type
_entity.pdbx_description
1 polymer ?
#
loop_
_entity_poly.entity_id
_entity_poly.type
_entity_poly.pdbx_seq_one_letter_code
_entity_poly.pdbx_strand_id
1 'polypeptide(L)'
;MPATASGGARPEEAAEAASAPAASCMGTRPEELTARLAASGPAAPGAGRGGSGAGAGAGGEEAEHERVRALRDIKNQIIGNRTKKLLFLRLGAVPAVVAALAEPGVSPAALVQAAAAAGSFACGVDDGARAVLAAGAVGHLTRLLAHHDEKVVDASARALRMIYQSKLAPKFDVNNGKNMDFVLSLLNSENENVTELAATIISHSCENSSEQLSLCSAGVPQKLVSLFGGSMNLRDACLDSVTAVIRNNREVASRFASTDHGKGFRSVIGLIHDRSPRTRLLACLCLIALGHASPCHFLDKQIKTKLIMVLLELIEEPGQVGDEAPLALTTLIKDSLELQKQALTTNAVEKLSNHLLANSLESRRAVTILLALSELCSKLEESRSQLMSVEASTLILEALKHDWADIRVAACSCLKNISRSPKVLSGGRLSCDTVIGPLVQLLYDSSTSVQVAALGAICNIAVNLTPRKSVLLHSGVVSQLVHLSKSMDPTLRLKSVWALRNIMFLLSPKDKDFIVKELTLSTLSSLICDSEHFVQEQTLALVHNLVDGYVDSANYVIGEDGMVMDAITRQLNNASAPGVCIQGMYVLANIAAGNEMNKEAVMNVLLPHQADRVKPSFVVNFLQSKDKQLRVATLWCLLNLIYPKCEASSGRVVRLQNAGVIIQVKSMINDPCLDCKLRVRMVLEHCVDNADDCFM
;
A
#
# COMPACT_ATOMS: atom_id res chain seq x y z
N MET A 1 -25.96 -56.67 -5.54
CA MET A 1 -26.92 -56.82 -4.42
C MET A 1 -26.23 -57.58 -3.29
N PRO A 2 -26.59 -57.36 -2.00
CA PRO A 2 -27.39 -56.28 -1.38
C PRO A 2 -26.45 -55.19 -0.77
N ALA A 3 -26.85 -53.93 -0.50
CA ALA A 3 -27.69 -53.41 0.60
C ALA A 3 -27.13 -53.71 2.01
N THR A 4 -27.17 -52.83 3.03
CA THR A 4 -27.64 -51.43 3.18
C THR A 4 -26.45 -50.54 3.63
N ALA A 5 -26.51 -49.28 4.09
CA ALA A 5 -27.57 -48.31 4.39
C ALA A 5 -27.03 -46.86 4.22
N SER A 6 -27.87 -45.83 4.38
CA SER A 6 -27.44 -44.43 4.50
C SER A 6 -28.42 -43.58 5.31
N GLY A 7 -27.89 -42.64 6.09
CA GLY A 7 -28.63 -41.59 6.80
C GLY A 7 -27.67 -40.75 7.67
N GLY A 8 -27.81 -39.44 7.80
CA GLY A 8 -28.71 -38.52 7.10
C GLY A 8 -28.71 -37.13 7.76
N ALA A 9 -28.84 -36.06 6.97
CA ALA A 9 -29.23 -34.72 7.41
C ALA A 9 -29.57 -33.85 6.19
N ARG A 10 -30.49 -32.88 6.35
CA ARG A 10 -31.09 -32.07 5.27
C ARG A 10 -30.28 -30.81 4.97
N PRO A 11 -30.55 -30.19 3.80
CA PRO A 11 -30.86 -28.76 3.77
C PRO A 11 -32.30 -28.51 3.26
N GLU A 12 -33.15 -28.05 4.17
CA GLU A 12 -34.22 -27.09 3.85
C GLU A 12 -33.55 -25.75 3.48
N GLU A 13 -34.06 -24.86 2.63
CA GLU A 13 -35.42 -24.75 2.06
C GLU A 13 -35.28 -24.14 0.64
N ALA A 14 -35.69 -24.87 -0.40
CA ALA A 14 -35.68 -24.40 -1.79
C ALA A 14 -36.91 -24.93 -2.54
N ALA A 15 -38.06 -24.33 -2.24
CA ALA A 15 -39.37 -24.58 -2.83
C ALA A 15 -40.17 -23.25 -2.77
N GLU A 16 -41.10 -22.92 -3.65
CA GLU A 16 -41.53 -23.52 -4.92
C GLU A 16 -42.23 -22.38 -5.70
N ALA A 17 -41.99 -22.26 -7.01
CA ALA A 17 -42.77 -21.34 -7.85
C ALA A 17 -42.79 -21.84 -9.31
N ALA A 18 -43.54 -22.92 -9.54
CA ALA A 18 -43.81 -23.41 -10.88
C ALA A 18 -44.64 -22.40 -11.69
N SER A 19 -44.50 -22.46 -13.01
CA SER A 19 -45.11 -21.52 -13.96
C SER A 19 -46.65 -21.56 -13.99
N ALA A 20 -47.27 -20.39 -13.85
CA ALA A 20 -48.64 -20.09 -14.25
C ALA A 20 -48.66 -18.78 -15.07
N PRO A 21 -49.62 -18.56 -15.99
CA PRO A 21 -49.50 -17.52 -17.02
C PRO A 21 -49.66 -16.09 -16.48
N ALA A 22 -49.06 -15.15 -17.20
CA ALA A 22 -48.98 -13.74 -16.80
C ALA A 22 -50.35 -13.06 -16.70
N ALA A 23 -50.77 -12.74 -15.47
CA ALA A 23 -51.90 -11.87 -15.18
C ALA A 23 -51.48 -10.77 -14.18
N SER A 24 -51.31 -9.55 -14.71
CA SER A 24 -51.30 -8.26 -14.00
C SER A 24 -50.74 -8.19 -12.57
N CYS A 25 -49.42 -7.97 -12.46
CA CYS A 25 -48.84 -7.29 -11.29
C CYS A 25 -48.00 -6.09 -11.77
N MET A 26 -48.66 -5.12 -12.41
CA MET A 26 -48.01 -3.87 -12.84
C MET A 26 -47.79 -2.96 -11.63
N GLY A 27 -46.57 -3.00 -11.08
CA GLY A 27 -46.09 -1.94 -10.20
C GLY A 27 -46.07 -0.59 -10.94
N THR A 28 -46.37 0.48 -10.22
CA THR A 28 -46.33 1.86 -10.73
C THR A 28 -44.96 2.19 -11.32
N ARG A 29 -44.96 2.90 -12.45
CA ARG A 29 -43.73 3.14 -13.23
C ARG A 29 -42.81 4.13 -12.50
N PRO A 30 -41.46 4.01 -12.62
CA PRO A 30 -40.52 4.92 -11.95
C PRO A 30 -40.74 6.40 -12.27
N GLU A 31 -41.10 6.72 -13.51
CA GLU A 31 -41.42 8.08 -13.96
C GLU A 31 -42.68 8.60 -13.26
N GLU A 32 -43.71 7.76 -13.17
CA GLU A 32 -44.98 8.06 -12.54
C GLU A 32 -44.84 8.27 -11.03
N LEU A 33 -44.09 7.41 -10.33
CA LEU A 33 -43.80 7.56 -8.91
C LEU A 33 -43.01 8.84 -8.60
N THR A 34 -42.04 9.17 -9.46
CA THR A 34 -41.25 10.40 -9.31
C THR A 34 -42.12 11.64 -9.52
N ALA A 35 -42.98 11.62 -10.55
CA ALA A 35 -43.94 12.69 -10.83
C ALA A 35 -45.00 12.84 -9.71
N ARG A 36 -45.55 11.74 -9.19
CA ARG A 36 -46.49 11.75 -8.06
C ARG A 36 -45.87 12.37 -6.81
N LEU A 37 -44.63 11.99 -6.47
CA LEU A 37 -43.93 12.56 -5.32
C LEU A 37 -43.69 14.07 -5.50
N ALA A 38 -43.25 14.51 -6.68
CA ALA A 38 -43.08 15.93 -7.00
C ALA A 38 -44.41 16.72 -6.99
N ALA A 39 -45.50 16.13 -7.49
CA ALA A 39 -46.83 16.72 -7.48
C ALA A 39 -47.43 16.81 -6.07
N SER A 40 -47.05 15.91 -5.15
CA SER A 40 -47.34 16.01 -3.71
C SER A 40 -46.46 17.04 -2.97
N GLY A 41 -45.67 17.84 -3.70
CA GLY A 41 -44.87 18.94 -3.16
C GLY A 41 -45.70 20.09 -2.57
N PRO A 42 -45.06 21.06 -1.89
CA PRO A 42 -45.76 22.04 -1.07
C PRO A 42 -46.65 22.98 -1.89
N ALA A 43 -47.87 23.22 -1.38
CA ALA A 43 -48.71 24.32 -1.86
C ALA A 43 -47.99 25.66 -1.62
N ALA A 44 -47.92 26.50 -2.66
CA ALA A 44 -47.13 27.73 -2.61
C ALA A 44 -47.64 28.72 -1.54
N PRO A 45 -46.75 29.35 -0.74
CA PRO A 45 -47.13 30.37 0.21
C PRO A 45 -47.41 31.69 -0.52
N GLY A 46 -48.63 31.85 -1.06
CA GLY A 46 -48.98 33.07 -1.81
C GLY A 46 -50.42 33.22 -2.31
N ALA A 47 -51.28 32.19 -2.26
CA ALA A 47 -52.69 32.35 -2.61
C ALA A 47 -53.49 32.92 -1.43
N GLY A 48 -53.96 34.17 -1.55
CA GLY A 48 -54.67 34.88 -0.48
C GLY A 48 -55.94 34.17 -0.02
N ARG A 49 -56.13 34.10 1.31
CA ARG A 49 -57.38 33.59 1.92
C ARG A 49 -58.55 34.53 1.59
N GLY A 50 -59.40 34.10 0.66
CA GLY A 50 -60.68 34.72 0.34
C GLY A 50 -61.72 33.66 0.01
N GLY A 51 -62.19 32.92 1.03
CA GLY A 51 -63.17 31.85 0.85
C GLY A 51 -63.47 31.11 2.15
N SER A 52 -64.73 31.06 2.55
CA SER A 52 -65.22 30.47 3.79
C SER A 52 -65.56 28.98 3.67
N GLY A 53 -65.18 28.18 4.67
CA GLY A 53 -66.00 27.04 5.11
C GLY A 53 -65.70 25.64 4.55
N ALA A 54 -65.42 24.72 5.48
CA ALA A 54 -65.78 23.29 5.44
C ALA A 54 -65.16 22.31 4.41
N GLY A 55 -64.34 22.74 3.43
CA GLY A 55 -63.75 21.81 2.44
C GLY A 55 -62.32 21.30 2.70
N ALA A 56 -61.57 21.91 3.63
CA ALA A 56 -60.09 21.85 3.60
C ALA A 56 -59.43 20.63 4.29
N GLY A 57 -60.17 19.79 5.01
CA GLY A 57 -59.60 18.67 5.77
C GLY A 57 -59.23 17.45 4.93
N ALA A 58 -60.20 16.93 4.17
CA ALA A 58 -60.06 15.65 3.45
C ALA A 58 -58.95 15.65 2.39
N GLY A 59 -58.80 16.74 1.64
CA GLY A 59 -57.76 16.85 0.60
C GLY A 59 -56.32 16.88 1.14
N GLY A 60 -56.13 17.26 2.40
CA GLY A 60 -54.81 17.22 3.06
C GLY A 60 -54.42 15.79 3.45
N GLU A 61 -55.33 15.07 4.09
CA GLU A 61 -55.11 13.68 4.51
C GLU A 61 -54.92 12.73 3.32
N GLU A 62 -55.68 12.92 2.24
CA GLU A 62 -55.57 12.10 1.02
C GLU A 62 -54.24 12.35 0.27
N ALA A 63 -53.81 13.61 0.17
CA ALA A 63 -52.51 13.98 -0.42
C ALA A 63 -51.34 13.45 0.43
N GLU A 64 -51.44 13.50 1.75
CA GLU A 64 -50.42 12.93 2.64
C GLU A 64 -50.38 11.40 2.54
N HIS A 65 -51.53 10.73 2.48
CA HIS A 65 -51.59 9.27 2.32
C HIS A 65 -50.94 8.81 1.00
N GLU A 66 -51.20 9.50 -0.11
CA GLU A 66 -50.57 9.19 -1.40
C GLU A 66 -49.06 9.53 -1.41
N ARG A 67 -48.63 10.59 -0.71
CA ARG A 67 -47.19 10.88 -0.50
C ARG A 67 -46.48 9.77 0.28
N VAL A 68 -47.07 9.30 1.39
CA VAL A 68 -46.54 8.15 2.17
C VAL A 68 -46.44 6.91 1.29
N ARG A 69 -47.42 6.67 0.42
CA ARG A 69 -47.43 5.56 -0.55
C ARG A 69 -46.31 5.71 -1.58
N ALA A 70 -46.17 6.86 -2.24
CA ALA A 70 -45.14 7.11 -3.24
C ALA A 70 -43.72 6.93 -2.66
N LEU A 71 -43.45 7.48 -1.47
CA LEU A 71 -42.16 7.29 -0.77
C LEU A 71 -41.89 5.81 -0.44
N ARG A 72 -42.92 5.08 0.03
CA ARG A 72 -42.84 3.64 0.33
C ARG A 72 -42.53 2.83 -0.92
N ASP A 73 -43.20 3.12 -2.03
CA ASP A 73 -43.04 2.40 -3.29
C ASP A 73 -41.66 2.67 -3.92
N ILE A 74 -41.19 3.92 -3.95
CA ILE A 74 -39.82 4.26 -4.36
C ILE A 74 -38.81 3.48 -3.51
N LYS A 75 -38.90 3.57 -2.18
CA LYS A 75 -38.03 2.85 -1.23
C LYS A 75 -38.02 1.34 -1.51
N ASN A 76 -39.18 0.71 -1.66
CA ASN A 76 -39.32 -0.72 -1.94
C ASN A 76 -38.71 -1.11 -3.29
N GLN A 77 -38.78 -0.24 -4.30
CA GLN A 77 -38.19 -0.50 -5.63
C GLN A 77 -36.65 -0.35 -5.67
N ILE A 78 -36.05 0.45 -4.78
CA ILE A 78 -34.59 0.72 -4.81
C ILE A 78 -33.76 -0.11 -3.83
N ILE A 79 -34.36 -0.69 -2.79
CA ILE A 79 -33.65 -1.57 -1.84
C ILE A 79 -33.05 -2.77 -2.61
N GLY A 80 -31.76 -3.03 -2.39
CA GLY A 80 -31.01 -4.11 -3.07
C GLY A 80 -30.77 -3.93 -4.58
N ASN A 81 -31.42 -2.97 -5.25
CA ASN A 81 -31.43 -2.89 -6.71
C ASN A 81 -30.64 -1.68 -7.25
N ARG A 82 -29.36 -1.91 -7.59
CA ARG A 82 -28.46 -0.86 -8.13
C ARG A 82 -28.99 -0.21 -9.42
N THR A 83 -29.57 -0.99 -10.33
CA THR A 83 -30.11 -0.47 -11.60
C THR A 83 -31.27 0.48 -11.37
N LYS A 84 -32.21 0.12 -10.49
CA LYS A 84 -33.34 0.99 -10.12
C LYS A 84 -32.90 2.22 -9.35
N LYS A 85 -31.93 2.12 -8.42
CA LYS A 85 -31.31 3.30 -7.79
C LYS A 85 -30.81 4.30 -8.84
N LEU A 86 -30.03 3.86 -9.81
CA LEU A 86 -29.48 4.70 -10.88
C LEU A 86 -30.57 5.27 -11.82
N LEU A 87 -31.66 4.55 -12.06
CA LEU A 87 -32.80 5.06 -12.83
C LEU A 87 -33.53 6.19 -12.08
N PHE A 88 -33.94 5.97 -10.83
CA PHE A 88 -34.60 7.00 -10.03
C PHE A 88 -33.70 8.22 -9.75
N LEU A 89 -32.38 8.03 -9.68
CA LEU A 89 -31.41 9.14 -9.64
C LEU A 89 -31.47 10.00 -10.91
N ARG A 90 -31.48 9.38 -12.11
CA ARG A 90 -31.61 10.10 -13.39
C ARG A 90 -32.96 10.80 -13.55
N LEU A 91 -34.02 10.25 -12.97
CA LEU A 91 -35.36 10.85 -12.96
C LEU A 91 -35.50 12.02 -11.97
N GLY A 92 -34.48 12.32 -11.16
CA GLY A 92 -34.53 13.43 -10.21
C GLY A 92 -35.32 13.14 -8.92
N ALA A 93 -35.50 11.86 -8.55
CA ALA A 93 -36.28 11.50 -7.37
C ALA A 93 -35.64 11.93 -6.03
N VAL A 94 -34.31 12.00 -5.95
CA VAL A 94 -33.59 12.28 -4.68
C VAL A 94 -33.92 13.66 -4.11
N PRO A 95 -33.86 14.78 -4.87
CA PRO A 95 -34.31 16.08 -4.37
C PRO A 95 -35.73 16.07 -3.76
N ALA A 96 -36.69 15.39 -4.40
CA ALA A 96 -38.06 15.30 -3.89
C ALA A 96 -38.17 14.45 -2.61
N VAL A 97 -37.44 13.34 -2.53
CA VAL A 97 -37.35 12.50 -1.32
C VAL A 97 -36.71 13.27 -0.15
N VAL A 98 -35.70 14.09 -0.42
CA VAL A 98 -35.02 14.87 0.62
C VAL A 98 -35.83 16.12 1.03
N ALA A 99 -36.56 16.75 0.11
CA ALA A 99 -37.50 17.82 0.43
C ALA A 99 -38.57 17.37 1.45
N ALA A 100 -39.06 16.13 1.34
CA ALA A 100 -39.99 15.55 2.31
C ALA A 100 -39.42 15.40 3.74
N LEU A 101 -38.09 15.53 3.95
CA LEU A 101 -37.44 15.58 5.28
C LEU A 101 -37.28 17.02 5.81
N ALA A 102 -37.51 18.02 4.96
CA ALA A 102 -37.38 19.43 5.27
C ALA A 102 -38.72 20.09 5.66
N GLU A 103 -39.83 19.57 5.12
CA GLU A 103 -41.14 20.19 5.25
C GLU A 103 -41.71 20.13 6.68
N PRO A 104 -42.23 21.26 7.21
CA PRO A 104 -42.85 21.30 8.53
C PRO A 104 -44.26 20.69 8.51
N GLY A 105 -44.61 19.94 9.55
CA GLY A 105 -45.94 19.34 9.71
C GLY A 105 -46.17 18.00 8.99
N VAL A 106 -45.14 17.45 8.33
CA VAL A 106 -45.19 16.12 7.70
C VAL A 106 -45.35 15.02 8.76
N SER A 107 -46.24 14.04 8.51
CA SER A 107 -46.46 12.92 9.41
C SER A 107 -45.20 12.08 9.67
N PRO A 108 -45.07 11.47 10.85
CA PRO A 108 -44.00 10.51 11.15
C PRO A 108 -43.88 9.38 10.12
N ALA A 109 -45.01 8.93 9.56
CA ALA A 109 -45.03 7.88 8.54
C ALA A 109 -44.29 8.30 7.26
N ALA A 110 -44.50 9.53 6.78
CA ALA A 110 -43.82 10.07 5.60
C ALA A 110 -42.33 10.31 5.88
N LEU A 111 -41.97 10.90 7.03
CA LEU A 111 -40.58 11.09 7.45
C LEU A 111 -39.80 9.76 7.49
N VAL A 112 -40.40 8.70 8.05
CA VAL A 112 -39.80 7.35 8.09
C VAL A 112 -39.55 6.79 6.68
N GLN A 113 -40.50 6.94 5.75
CA GLN A 113 -40.28 6.44 4.37
C GLN A 113 -39.24 7.28 3.62
N ALA A 114 -39.26 8.61 3.78
CA ALA A 114 -38.30 9.52 3.17
C ALA A 114 -36.86 9.26 3.65
N ALA A 115 -36.67 9.07 4.97
CA ALA A 115 -35.36 8.78 5.54
C ALA A 115 -34.83 7.43 5.02
N ALA A 116 -35.67 6.39 5.06
CA ALA A 116 -35.31 5.07 4.54
C ALA A 116 -34.99 5.09 3.03
N ALA A 117 -35.72 5.88 2.24
CA ALA A 117 -35.43 6.07 0.82
C ALA A 117 -34.08 6.79 0.60
N ALA A 118 -33.83 7.90 1.30
CA ALA A 118 -32.58 8.66 1.21
C ALA A 118 -31.34 7.82 1.60
N GLY A 119 -31.41 7.08 2.71
CA GLY A 119 -30.36 6.14 3.11
C GLY A 119 -30.14 5.03 2.07
N SER A 120 -31.23 4.47 1.52
CA SER A 120 -31.15 3.46 0.46
C SER A 120 -30.51 3.99 -0.82
N PHE A 121 -30.78 5.23 -1.24
CA PHE A 121 -30.10 5.85 -2.38
C PHE A 121 -28.58 5.95 -2.18
N ALA A 122 -28.12 6.35 -0.98
CA ALA A 122 -26.69 6.48 -0.69
C ALA A 122 -25.95 5.13 -0.55
N CYS A 123 -26.63 4.12 0.00
CA CYS A 123 -26.02 2.81 0.30
C CYS A 123 -25.50 2.09 -0.95
N GLY A 124 -24.17 1.91 -1.02
CA GLY A 124 -23.49 1.12 -2.05
C GLY A 124 -23.44 1.74 -3.45
N VAL A 125 -23.79 3.02 -3.62
CA VAL A 125 -23.77 3.73 -4.91
C VAL A 125 -23.26 5.16 -4.71
N ASP A 126 -22.02 5.45 -5.14
CA ASP A 126 -21.41 6.77 -4.95
C ASP A 126 -22.16 7.92 -5.65
N ASP A 127 -22.78 7.67 -6.81
CA ASP A 127 -23.68 8.66 -7.44
C ASP A 127 -24.90 8.98 -6.57
N GLY A 128 -25.43 7.97 -5.88
CA GLY A 128 -26.53 8.13 -4.94
C GLY A 128 -26.09 8.88 -3.68
N ALA A 129 -24.92 8.55 -3.13
CA ALA A 129 -24.34 9.29 -2.03
C ALA A 129 -24.12 10.77 -2.41
N ARG A 130 -23.53 11.07 -3.58
CA ARG A 130 -23.40 12.44 -4.11
C ARG A 130 -24.74 13.16 -4.18
N ALA A 131 -25.76 12.55 -4.77
CA ALA A 131 -27.07 13.18 -4.93
C ALA A 131 -27.76 13.47 -3.59
N VAL A 132 -27.70 12.52 -2.65
CA VAL A 132 -28.29 12.65 -1.30
C VAL A 132 -27.57 13.74 -0.48
N LEU A 133 -26.24 13.83 -0.60
CA LEU A 133 -25.43 14.88 0.02
C LEU A 133 -25.71 16.26 -0.60
N ALA A 134 -25.74 16.36 -1.93
CA ALA A 134 -26.03 17.60 -2.65
C ALA A 134 -27.44 18.15 -2.37
N ALA A 135 -28.41 17.28 -2.12
CA ALA A 135 -29.76 17.64 -1.69
C ALA A 135 -29.86 18.06 -0.20
N GLY A 136 -28.75 18.04 0.56
CA GLY A 136 -28.71 18.50 1.96
C GLY A 136 -29.19 17.47 3.00
N ALA A 137 -29.40 16.20 2.63
CA ALA A 137 -30.09 15.21 3.45
C ALA A 137 -29.49 15.03 4.86
N VAL A 138 -28.16 15.10 5.01
CA VAL A 138 -27.49 14.94 6.31
C VAL A 138 -27.98 15.98 7.31
N GLY A 139 -28.09 17.25 6.93
CA GLY A 139 -28.58 18.31 7.82
C GLY A 139 -30.04 18.10 8.24
N HIS A 140 -30.88 17.60 7.34
CA HIS A 140 -32.27 17.30 7.65
C HIS A 140 -32.41 16.08 8.58
N LEU A 141 -31.68 14.99 8.30
CA LEU A 141 -31.71 13.77 9.10
C LEU A 141 -31.11 13.98 10.50
N THR A 142 -30.02 14.75 10.63
CA THR A 142 -29.40 15.08 11.91
C THR A 142 -30.37 15.83 12.83
N ARG A 143 -31.15 16.77 12.28
CA ARG A 143 -32.21 17.47 13.02
C ARG A 143 -33.34 16.52 13.47
N LEU A 144 -33.67 15.51 12.67
CA LEU A 144 -34.71 14.52 12.99
C LEU A 144 -34.30 13.52 14.08
N LEU A 145 -33.02 13.48 14.49
CA LEU A 145 -32.60 12.71 15.67
C LEU A 145 -33.16 13.25 17.00
N ALA A 146 -33.61 14.51 17.02
CA ALA A 146 -34.26 15.14 18.17
C ALA A 146 -35.81 15.11 18.09
N HIS A 147 -36.38 14.29 17.20
CA HIS A 147 -37.82 14.20 16.99
C HIS A 147 -38.52 13.38 18.11
N HIS A 148 -39.78 13.73 18.44
CA HIS A 148 -40.52 13.06 19.53
C HIS A 148 -40.99 11.65 19.19
N ASP A 149 -41.22 11.33 17.91
CA ASP A 149 -41.53 9.97 17.45
C ASP A 149 -40.24 9.15 17.26
N GLU A 150 -40.08 8.11 18.06
CA GLU A 150 -38.91 7.22 18.06
C GLU A 150 -38.66 6.53 16.71
N LYS A 151 -39.72 6.23 15.93
CA LYS A 151 -39.56 5.59 14.61
C LYS A 151 -38.90 6.55 13.62
N VAL A 152 -39.16 7.85 13.75
CA VAL A 152 -38.51 8.90 12.94
C VAL A 152 -37.03 9.02 13.32
N VAL A 153 -36.72 8.99 14.62
CA VAL A 153 -35.33 8.99 15.12
C VAL A 153 -34.57 7.77 14.61
N ASP A 154 -35.15 6.57 14.77
CA ASP A 154 -34.60 5.30 14.31
C ASP A 154 -34.36 5.28 12.79
N ALA A 155 -35.36 5.67 11.98
CA ALA A 155 -35.23 5.74 10.53
C ALA A 155 -34.17 6.76 10.10
N SER A 156 -34.05 7.89 10.81
CA SER A 156 -33.06 8.93 10.54
C SER A 156 -31.64 8.47 10.89
N ALA A 157 -31.47 7.79 12.02
CA ALA A 157 -30.19 7.23 12.44
C ALA A 157 -29.68 6.16 11.47
N ARG A 158 -30.57 5.23 11.07
CA ARG A 158 -30.26 4.21 10.04
C ARG A 158 -29.92 4.84 8.69
N ALA A 159 -30.64 5.88 8.27
CA ALA A 159 -30.38 6.59 7.02
C ALA A 159 -29.02 7.30 7.03
N LEU A 160 -28.68 8.00 8.11
CA LEU A 160 -27.36 8.62 8.29
C LEU A 160 -26.25 7.57 8.26
N ARG A 161 -26.40 6.46 8.99
CA ARG A 161 -25.42 5.36 8.97
C ARG A 161 -25.17 4.83 7.56
N MET A 162 -26.21 4.68 6.74
CA MET A 162 -26.10 4.26 5.34
C MET A 162 -25.41 5.31 4.45
N ILE A 163 -25.53 6.61 4.75
CA ILE A 163 -24.78 7.68 4.08
C ILE A 163 -23.29 7.63 4.48
N TYR A 164 -23.00 7.44 5.78
CA TYR A 164 -21.65 7.35 6.33
C TYR A 164 -20.84 6.11 5.90
N GLN A 165 -21.45 5.16 5.20
CA GLN A 165 -20.72 4.09 4.50
C GLN A 165 -19.95 4.59 3.26
N SER A 166 -20.30 5.75 2.70
CA SER A 166 -19.57 6.35 1.58
C SER A 166 -18.46 7.27 2.06
N LYS A 167 -17.28 7.15 1.45
CA LYS A 167 -16.14 8.06 1.67
C LYS A 167 -16.44 9.53 1.35
N LEU A 168 -17.55 9.80 0.69
CA LEU A 168 -18.03 11.14 0.34
C LEU A 168 -18.82 11.82 1.49
N ALA A 169 -19.19 11.09 2.54
CA ALA A 169 -19.91 11.63 3.69
C ALA A 169 -19.07 12.68 4.46
N PRO A 170 -19.71 13.72 5.02
CA PRO A 170 -18.99 14.82 5.66
C PRO A 170 -18.32 14.38 6.96
N LYS A 171 -17.05 14.72 7.12
CA LYS A 171 -16.29 14.47 8.35
C LYS A 171 -16.76 15.40 9.46
N PHE A 172 -16.87 14.87 10.67
CA PHE A 172 -17.08 15.66 11.87
C PHE A 172 -15.71 16.01 12.47
N ASP A 173 -15.37 17.31 12.52
CA ASP A 173 -14.22 17.76 13.30
C ASP A 173 -14.53 17.56 14.79
N VAL A 174 -14.00 16.48 15.36
CA VAL A 174 -14.17 16.13 16.78
C VAL A 174 -13.33 17.01 17.72
N ASN A 175 -12.42 17.84 17.21
CA ASN A 175 -11.74 18.83 18.05
C ASN A 175 -12.63 20.05 18.33
N ASN A 176 -13.70 20.25 17.55
CA ASN A 176 -14.73 21.24 17.83
C ASN A 176 -15.62 20.77 18.99
N GLY A 177 -15.66 21.53 20.08
CA GLY A 177 -16.45 21.19 21.28
C GLY A 177 -17.91 20.85 20.99
N LYS A 178 -18.61 21.62 20.14
CA LYS A 178 -20.02 21.36 19.81
C LYS A 178 -20.22 20.03 19.06
N ASN A 179 -19.27 19.66 18.20
CA ASN A 179 -19.32 18.39 17.48
C ASN A 179 -19.00 17.22 18.42
N MET A 180 -18.05 17.39 19.34
CA MET A 180 -17.77 16.40 20.40
C MET A 180 -18.99 16.21 21.30
N ASP A 181 -19.59 17.28 21.82
CA ASP A 181 -20.80 17.24 22.64
C ASP A 181 -21.97 16.55 21.91
N PHE A 182 -22.12 16.82 20.61
CA PHE A 182 -23.10 16.14 19.78
C PHE A 182 -22.82 14.62 19.69
N VAL A 183 -21.60 14.22 19.34
CA VAL A 183 -21.20 12.79 19.27
C VAL A 183 -21.37 12.09 20.62
N LEU A 184 -21.02 12.75 21.73
CA LEU A 184 -21.22 12.24 23.09
C LEU A 184 -22.71 12.11 23.44
N SER A 185 -23.57 13.03 22.99
CA SER A 185 -25.02 12.91 23.21
C SER A 185 -25.61 11.73 22.45
N LEU A 186 -25.19 11.49 21.20
CA LEU A 186 -25.60 10.30 20.44
C LEU A 186 -25.09 9.00 21.08
N LEU A 187 -23.82 8.94 21.52
CA LEU A 187 -23.25 7.77 22.22
C LEU A 187 -23.96 7.45 23.54
N ASN A 188 -24.57 8.44 24.19
CA ASN A 188 -25.30 8.27 25.44
C ASN A 188 -26.82 8.05 25.26
N SER A 189 -27.31 7.95 24.02
CA SER A 189 -28.69 7.56 23.73
C SER A 189 -28.99 6.13 24.20
N GLU A 190 -30.23 5.88 24.63
CA GLU A 190 -30.75 4.53 24.89
C GLU A 190 -31.09 3.78 23.60
N ASN A 191 -31.22 4.48 22.45
CA ASN A 191 -31.54 3.89 21.17
C ASN A 191 -30.26 3.34 20.47
N GLU A 192 -30.22 2.02 20.23
CA GLU A 192 -29.04 1.38 19.63
C GLU A 192 -28.69 1.90 18.23
N ASN A 193 -29.67 2.25 17.38
CA ASN A 193 -29.35 2.78 16.05
C ASN A 193 -28.70 4.18 16.13
N VAL A 194 -29.01 4.96 17.16
CA VAL A 194 -28.38 6.27 17.42
C VAL A 194 -26.96 6.12 17.95
N THR A 195 -26.71 5.17 18.86
CA THR A 195 -25.34 4.89 19.36
C THR A 195 -24.46 4.25 18.28
N GLU A 196 -25.02 3.38 17.43
CA GLU A 196 -24.34 2.78 16.27
C GLU A 196 -23.97 3.84 15.23
N LEU A 197 -24.87 4.79 14.96
CA LEU A 197 -24.56 5.97 14.14
C LEU A 197 -23.38 6.75 14.72
N ALA A 198 -23.37 7.02 16.04
CA ALA A 198 -22.28 7.76 16.68
C ALA A 198 -20.92 7.06 16.50
N ALA A 199 -20.87 5.74 16.75
CA ALA A 199 -19.69 4.92 16.53
C ALA A 199 -19.20 4.96 15.06
N THR A 200 -20.15 4.96 14.10
CA THR A 200 -19.88 5.08 12.66
C THR A 200 -19.35 6.46 12.26
N ILE A 201 -19.90 7.54 12.82
CA ILE A 201 -19.40 8.91 12.58
C ILE A 201 -17.95 9.04 13.08
N ILE A 202 -17.64 8.46 14.24
CA ILE A 202 -16.28 8.45 14.80
C ILE A 202 -15.32 7.65 13.91
N SER A 203 -15.68 6.43 13.48
CA SER A 203 -14.78 5.59 12.66
C SER A 203 -14.51 6.21 11.27
N HIS A 204 -15.46 6.96 10.72
CA HIS A 204 -15.32 7.71 9.47
C HIS A 204 -14.54 9.02 9.60
N SER A 205 -14.67 9.72 10.74
CA SER A 205 -14.11 11.07 10.89
C SER A 205 -12.74 11.12 11.59
N CYS A 206 -12.34 10.06 12.30
CA CYS A 206 -11.10 9.99 13.06
C CYS A 206 -9.92 9.54 12.17
N GLU A 207 -9.11 10.50 11.69
CA GLU A 207 -7.99 10.27 10.77
C GLU A 207 -6.61 10.64 11.34
N ASN A 208 -6.54 11.57 12.30
CA ASN A 208 -5.26 12.08 12.81
C ASN A 208 -5.11 11.98 14.34
N SER A 209 -3.87 12.14 14.81
CA SER A 209 -3.52 11.95 16.22
C SER A 209 -4.16 12.96 17.18
N SER A 210 -4.53 14.16 16.71
CA SER A 210 -5.24 15.14 17.54
C SER A 210 -6.66 14.66 17.84
N GLU A 211 -7.39 14.23 16.81
CA GLU A 211 -8.76 13.71 16.93
C GLU A 211 -8.81 12.49 17.86
N GLN A 212 -7.85 11.57 17.68
CA GLN A 212 -7.70 10.38 18.54
C GLN A 212 -7.48 10.75 20.01
N LEU A 213 -6.63 11.75 20.30
CA LEU A 213 -6.38 12.23 21.67
C LEU A 213 -7.59 12.96 22.27
N SER A 214 -8.30 13.77 21.47
CA SER A 214 -9.54 14.44 21.86
C SER A 214 -10.64 13.42 22.23
N LEU A 215 -10.89 12.44 21.37
CA LEU A 215 -11.85 11.34 21.63
C LEU A 215 -11.46 10.50 22.85
N CYS A 216 -10.18 10.16 22.99
CA CYS A 216 -9.68 9.41 24.15
C CYS A 216 -9.82 10.19 25.46
N SER A 217 -9.63 11.50 25.42
CA SER A 217 -9.74 12.38 26.60
C SER A 217 -11.20 12.69 26.97
N ALA A 218 -12.11 12.67 26.00
CA ALA A 218 -13.56 12.74 26.20
C ALA A 218 -14.20 11.43 26.72
N GLY A 219 -13.41 10.36 26.94
CA GLY A 219 -13.91 9.08 27.47
C GLY A 219 -14.64 8.20 26.44
N VAL A 220 -14.52 8.51 25.15
CA VAL A 220 -15.20 7.76 24.07
C VAL A 220 -14.82 6.27 24.06
N PRO A 221 -13.54 5.85 24.20
CA PRO A 221 -13.19 4.42 24.19
C PRO A 221 -13.82 3.62 25.33
N GLN A 222 -13.95 4.22 26.52
CA GLN A 222 -14.63 3.63 27.69
C GLN A 222 -16.10 3.37 27.36
N LYS A 223 -16.78 4.36 26.76
CA LYS A 223 -18.18 4.26 26.35
C LYS A 223 -18.38 3.19 25.28
N LEU A 224 -17.54 3.17 24.24
CA LEU A 224 -17.59 2.15 23.17
C LEU A 224 -17.43 0.72 23.73
N VAL A 225 -16.50 0.50 24.67
CA VAL A 225 -16.32 -0.80 25.35
C VAL A 225 -17.57 -1.22 26.14
N SER A 226 -18.29 -0.27 26.74
CA SER A 226 -19.56 -0.57 27.44
C SER A 226 -20.68 -1.04 26.50
N LEU A 227 -20.63 -0.62 25.23
CA LEU A 227 -21.64 -0.94 24.21
C LEU A 227 -21.39 -2.28 23.48
N PHE A 228 -20.25 -2.95 23.70
CA PHE A 228 -19.98 -4.28 23.13
C PHE A 228 -21.04 -5.34 23.51
N GLY A 229 -21.77 -5.16 24.61
CA GLY A 229 -22.86 -6.05 25.02
C GLY A 229 -24.17 -5.91 24.24
N GLY A 230 -24.32 -4.86 23.41
CA GLY A 230 -25.51 -4.62 22.61
C GLY A 230 -25.63 -5.53 21.37
N SER A 231 -26.50 -5.16 20.44
CA SER A 231 -26.70 -5.90 19.18
C SER A 231 -25.42 -6.04 18.34
N MET A 232 -25.42 -7.01 17.42
CA MET A 232 -24.29 -7.32 16.53
C MET A 232 -23.83 -6.09 15.72
N ASN A 233 -24.76 -5.31 15.18
CA ASN A 233 -24.42 -4.13 14.37
C ASN A 233 -23.75 -3.04 15.21
N LEU A 234 -24.29 -2.76 16.41
CA LEU A 234 -23.72 -1.81 17.36
C LEU A 234 -22.31 -2.26 17.81
N ARG A 235 -22.14 -3.54 18.13
CA ARG A 235 -20.85 -4.14 18.52
C ARG A 235 -19.81 -4.00 17.42
N ASP A 236 -20.17 -4.32 16.17
CA ASP A 236 -19.29 -4.21 15.01
C ASP A 236 -18.90 -2.74 14.76
N ALA A 237 -19.86 -1.80 14.78
CA ALA A 237 -19.58 -0.37 14.65
C ALA A 237 -18.66 0.14 15.79
N CYS A 238 -18.86 -0.34 17.03
CA CYS A 238 -17.99 0.01 18.16
C CYS A 238 -16.57 -0.54 17.99
N LEU A 239 -16.39 -1.76 17.45
CA LEU A 239 -15.07 -2.33 17.16
C LEU A 239 -14.32 -1.54 16.07
N ASP A 240 -15.01 -1.17 14.98
CA ASP A 240 -14.43 -0.32 13.93
C ASP A 240 -14.06 1.08 14.49
N SER A 241 -14.92 1.64 15.34
CA SER A 241 -14.69 2.93 16.02
C SER A 241 -13.49 2.91 16.97
N VAL A 242 -13.39 1.91 17.85
CA VAL A 242 -12.21 1.72 18.71
C VAL A 242 -10.95 1.51 17.86
N THR A 243 -11.04 0.72 16.78
CA THR A 243 -9.92 0.48 15.87
C THR A 243 -9.41 1.76 15.23
N ALA A 244 -10.29 2.68 14.79
CA ALA A 244 -9.90 3.98 14.25
C ALA A 244 -9.21 4.86 15.31
N VAL A 245 -9.75 4.91 16.54
CA VAL A 245 -9.25 5.75 17.63
C VAL A 245 -7.85 5.31 18.11
N ILE A 246 -7.54 4.01 18.14
CA ILE A 246 -6.22 3.52 18.60
C ILE A 246 -5.16 3.42 17.48
N ARG A 247 -5.56 3.44 16.21
CA ARG A 247 -4.68 3.11 15.06
C ARG A 247 -3.44 4.00 15.02
N ASN A 248 -2.27 3.36 15.03
CA ASN A 248 -0.95 4.00 14.94
C ASN A 248 -0.66 5.06 16.02
N ASN A 249 -1.41 5.10 17.11
CA ASN A 249 -1.26 6.10 18.18
C ASN A 249 -0.92 5.42 19.51
N ARG A 250 0.37 5.44 19.86
CA ARG A 250 0.90 4.74 21.04
C ARG A 250 0.27 5.20 22.35
N GLU A 251 -0.01 6.49 22.51
CA GLU A 251 -0.58 7.02 23.74
C GLU A 251 -2.02 6.55 23.93
N VAL A 252 -2.87 6.77 22.92
CA VAL A 252 -4.28 6.38 22.95
C VAL A 252 -4.44 4.86 23.06
N ALA A 253 -3.63 4.08 22.33
CA ALA A 253 -3.57 2.63 22.44
C ALA A 253 -3.17 2.15 23.85
N SER A 254 -2.18 2.78 24.48
CA SER A 254 -1.72 2.40 25.82
C SER A 254 -2.75 2.77 26.90
N ARG A 255 -3.40 3.93 26.77
CA ARG A 255 -4.53 4.34 27.62
C ARG A 255 -5.69 3.34 27.49
N PHE A 256 -6.08 2.97 26.25
CA PHE A 256 -7.13 1.97 26.00
C PHE A 256 -6.81 0.61 26.61
N ALA A 257 -5.58 0.10 26.40
CA ALA A 257 -5.16 -1.20 26.95
C ALA A 257 -5.14 -1.24 28.48
N SER A 258 -4.87 -0.11 29.15
CA SER A 258 -4.81 0.00 30.61
C SER A 258 -6.16 0.33 31.27
N THR A 259 -7.10 0.90 30.51
CA THR A 259 -8.42 1.35 30.98
C THR A 259 -9.18 0.26 31.74
N ASP A 260 -9.80 0.63 32.87
CA ASP A 260 -10.58 -0.25 33.73
C ASP A 260 -9.83 -1.55 34.10
N HIS A 261 -8.56 -1.41 34.50
CA HIS A 261 -7.64 -2.53 34.75
C HIS A 261 -7.55 -3.50 33.56
N GLY A 262 -7.55 -2.99 32.33
CA GLY A 262 -7.50 -3.77 31.09
C GLY A 262 -8.82 -4.45 30.69
N LYS A 263 -9.97 -3.96 31.17
CA LYS A 263 -11.30 -4.48 30.77
C LYS A 263 -11.51 -4.42 29.26
N GLY A 264 -11.23 -3.27 28.64
CA GLY A 264 -11.39 -3.08 27.19
C GLY A 264 -10.61 -4.11 26.38
N PHE A 265 -9.33 -4.30 26.71
CA PHE A 265 -8.48 -5.32 26.09
C PHE A 265 -9.03 -6.74 26.25
N ARG A 266 -9.42 -7.13 27.48
CA ARG A 266 -10.05 -8.45 27.73
C ARG A 266 -11.36 -8.65 26.99
N SER A 267 -12.19 -7.62 26.87
CA SER A 267 -13.44 -7.68 26.12
C SER A 267 -13.19 -7.93 24.63
N VAL A 268 -12.24 -7.21 24.00
CA VAL A 268 -11.88 -7.45 22.59
C VAL A 268 -11.29 -8.86 22.39
N ILE A 269 -10.46 -9.36 23.32
CA ILE A 269 -9.99 -10.77 23.29
C ILE A 269 -11.15 -11.76 23.34
N GLY A 270 -12.19 -11.51 24.15
CA GLY A 270 -13.38 -12.37 24.18
C GLY A 270 -14.11 -12.43 22.83
N LEU A 271 -14.16 -11.31 22.11
CA LEU A 271 -14.89 -11.18 20.84
C LEU A 271 -14.21 -11.87 19.64
N ILE A 272 -12.95 -12.31 19.73
CA ILE A 272 -12.34 -13.17 18.68
C ILE A 272 -13.00 -14.57 18.64
N HIS A 273 -13.80 -14.91 19.65
CA HIS A 273 -14.58 -16.15 19.73
C HIS A 273 -16.10 -15.89 19.65
N ASP A 274 -16.52 -14.74 19.11
CA ASP A 274 -17.93 -14.44 18.87
C ASP A 274 -18.56 -15.40 17.83
N ARG A 275 -19.88 -15.56 17.87
CA ARG A 275 -20.62 -16.36 16.88
C ARG A 275 -20.62 -15.70 15.49
N SER A 276 -20.56 -14.38 15.42
CA SER A 276 -20.50 -13.64 14.16
C SER A 276 -19.08 -13.68 13.56
N PRO A 277 -18.91 -14.19 12.32
CA PRO A 277 -17.61 -14.13 11.63
C PRO A 277 -17.11 -12.69 11.43
N ARG A 278 -18.04 -11.73 11.22
CA ARG A 278 -17.68 -10.31 11.06
C ARG A 278 -17.17 -9.71 12.37
N THR A 279 -17.85 -9.98 13.49
CA THR A 279 -17.41 -9.52 14.82
C THR A 279 -16.05 -10.11 15.19
N ARG A 280 -15.83 -11.42 14.91
CA ARG A 280 -14.51 -12.05 15.10
C ARG A 280 -13.42 -11.32 14.31
N LEU A 281 -13.64 -11.06 13.01
CA LEU A 281 -12.69 -10.33 12.17
C LEU A 281 -12.41 -8.90 12.68
N LEU A 282 -13.45 -8.16 13.08
CA LEU A 282 -13.30 -6.80 13.61
C LEU A 282 -12.54 -6.78 14.95
N ALA A 283 -12.80 -7.76 15.83
CA ALA A 283 -12.02 -7.93 17.05
C ALA A 283 -10.55 -8.26 16.74
N CYS A 284 -10.28 -9.11 15.75
CA CYS A 284 -8.92 -9.38 15.26
C CYS A 284 -8.23 -8.10 14.75
N LEU A 285 -8.90 -7.29 13.92
CA LEU A 285 -8.36 -6.03 13.40
C LEU A 285 -8.08 -5.02 14.52
N CYS A 286 -8.96 -4.92 15.52
CA CYS A 286 -8.75 -4.10 16.72
C CYS A 286 -7.51 -4.54 17.51
N LEU A 287 -7.31 -5.85 17.71
CA LEU A 287 -6.12 -6.38 18.39
C LEU A 287 -4.83 -6.16 17.59
N ILE A 288 -4.87 -6.28 16.26
CA ILE A 288 -3.72 -5.97 15.40
C ILE A 288 -3.33 -4.49 15.52
N ALA A 289 -4.31 -3.59 15.42
CA ALA A 289 -4.08 -2.15 15.58
C ALA A 289 -3.50 -1.82 16.97
N LEU A 290 -4.02 -2.46 18.02
CA LEU A 290 -3.53 -2.31 19.39
C LEU A 290 -2.10 -2.83 19.55
N GLY A 291 -1.79 -4.01 19.01
CA GLY A 291 -0.46 -4.62 19.07
C GLY A 291 0.60 -3.84 18.32
N HIS A 292 0.25 -3.21 17.20
CA HIS A 292 1.15 -2.33 16.45
C HIS A 292 1.40 -0.99 17.16
N ALA A 293 0.34 -0.37 17.70
CA ALA A 293 0.46 0.92 18.39
C ALA A 293 1.08 0.79 19.80
N SER A 294 0.84 -0.33 20.50
CA SER A 294 1.30 -0.56 21.88
C SER A 294 1.80 -2.01 22.10
N PRO A 295 3.00 -2.38 21.56
CA PRO A 295 3.51 -3.74 21.62
C PRO A 295 3.68 -4.33 23.04
N CYS A 296 3.87 -3.48 24.05
CA CYS A 296 4.04 -3.90 25.45
C CYS A 296 2.78 -4.54 26.05
N HIS A 297 1.59 -4.28 25.51
CA HIS A 297 0.36 -4.94 25.93
C HIS A 297 0.06 -6.22 25.13
N PHE A 298 0.83 -6.49 24.07
CA PHE A 298 0.66 -7.62 23.16
C PHE A 298 1.81 -8.64 23.28
N LEU A 299 2.33 -8.80 24.51
CA LEU A 299 3.43 -9.71 24.81
C LEU A 299 3.02 -11.18 24.91
N ASP A 300 1.75 -11.47 25.21
CA ASP A 300 1.29 -12.86 25.38
C ASP A 300 1.29 -13.64 24.05
N LYS A 301 2.21 -14.60 23.99
CA LYS A 301 2.34 -15.54 22.88
C LYS A 301 1.05 -16.34 22.64
N GLN A 302 0.25 -16.65 23.67
CA GLN A 302 -1.00 -17.39 23.47
C GLN A 302 -2.05 -16.55 22.72
N ILE A 303 -2.17 -15.26 23.01
CA ILE A 303 -3.06 -14.35 22.27
C ILE A 303 -2.63 -14.29 20.81
N LYS A 304 -1.32 -14.15 20.54
CA LYS A 304 -0.76 -14.18 19.19
C LYS A 304 -1.11 -15.49 18.44
N THR A 305 -0.99 -16.66 19.09
CA THR A 305 -1.37 -17.96 18.46
C THR A 305 -2.86 -17.98 18.14
N LYS A 306 -3.71 -17.66 19.12
CA LYS A 306 -5.17 -17.69 18.97
C LYS A 306 -5.63 -16.74 17.85
N LEU A 307 -5.05 -15.55 17.79
CA LEU A 307 -5.33 -14.57 16.74
C LEU A 307 -4.98 -15.11 15.35
N ILE A 308 -3.83 -15.76 15.18
CA ILE A 308 -3.46 -16.41 13.90
C ILE A 308 -4.42 -17.56 13.58
N MET A 309 -4.78 -18.40 14.55
CA MET A 309 -5.70 -19.53 14.33
C MET A 309 -7.10 -19.05 13.90
N VAL A 310 -7.68 -18.09 14.62
CA VAL A 310 -8.98 -17.49 14.27
C VAL A 310 -8.91 -16.81 12.89
N LEU A 311 -7.82 -16.10 12.58
CA LEU A 311 -7.66 -15.51 11.25
C LEU A 311 -7.59 -16.56 10.15
N LEU A 312 -6.95 -17.71 10.38
CA LEU A 312 -6.92 -18.82 9.42
C LEU A 312 -8.29 -19.51 9.25
N GLU A 313 -9.05 -19.67 10.33
CA GLU A 313 -10.43 -20.18 10.30
C GLU A 313 -11.35 -19.23 9.51
N LEU A 314 -11.23 -17.92 9.71
CA LEU A 314 -12.06 -16.91 9.03
C LEU A 314 -11.84 -16.85 7.51
N ILE A 315 -10.76 -17.42 6.97
CA ILE A 315 -10.51 -17.48 5.51
C ILE A 315 -11.51 -18.42 4.82
N GLU A 316 -12.00 -19.44 5.52
CA GLU A 316 -12.97 -20.42 5.02
C GLU A 316 -14.39 -19.82 4.94
N GLU A 317 -14.66 -18.71 5.65
CA GLU A 317 -15.97 -18.03 5.69
C GLU A 317 -16.33 -17.37 4.34
N PRO A 318 -17.58 -17.45 3.87
CA PRO A 318 -17.99 -16.88 2.59
C PRO A 318 -17.98 -15.33 2.58
N GLY A 319 -17.81 -14.75 1.39
CA GLY A 319 -17.90 -13.31 1.17
C GLY A 319 -16.80 -12.48 1.85
N GLN A 320 -17.15 -11.26 2.27
CA GLN A 320 -16.20 -10.22 2.71
C GLN A 320 -15.29 -10.66 3.86
N VAL A 321 -15.75 -11.53 4.77
CA VAL A 321 -14.97 -11.95 5.93
C VAL A 321 -13.74 -12.77 5.51
N GLY A 322 -13.93 -13.83 4.71
CA GLY A 322 -12.82 -14.63 4.20
C GLY A 322 -11.98 -13.92 3.14
N ASP A 323 -12.48 -12.85 2.53
CA ASP A 323 -11.70 -12.00 1.62
C ASP A 323 -10.76 -11.05 2.39
N GLU A 324 -11.17 -10.56 3.56
CA GLU A 324 -10.39 -9.64 4.42
C GLU A 324 -9.46 -10.38 5.41
N ALA A 325 -9.83 -11.58 5.88
CA ALA A 325 -9.04 -12.34 6.86
C ALA A 325 -7.57 -12.62 6.46
N PRO A 326 -7.22 -12.96 5.21
CA PRO A 326 -5.83 -13.14 4.80
C PRO A 326 -5.04 -11.83 4.82
N LEU A 327 -5.69 -10.68 4.55
CA LEU A 327 -5.07 -9.36 4.63
C LEU A 327 -4.85 -8.91 6.08
N ALA A 328 -5.77 -9.25 6.98
CA ALA A 328 -5.58 -9.09 8.42
C ALA A 328 -4.41 -9.94 8.93
N LEU A 329 -4.31 -11.22 8.50
CA LEU A 329 -3.15 -12.08 8.80
C LEU A 329 -1.85 -11.47 8.26
N THR A 330 -1.84 -11.03 7.00
CA THR A 330 -0.70 -10.32 6.37
C THR A 330 -0.26 -9.13 7.22
N THR A 331 -1.22 -8.33 7.70
CA THR A 331 -0.96 -7.15 8.52
C THR A 331 -0.36 -7.53 9.86
N LEU A 332 -0.89 -8.57 10.53
CA LEU A 332 -0.38 -9.07 11.81
C LEU A 332 1.07 -9.57 11.73
N ILE A 333 1.41 -10.38 10.73
CA ILE A 333 2.75 -10.98 10.61
C ILE A 333 3.77 -10.03 9.96
N LYS A 334 3.32 -8.87 9.47
CA LYS A 334 4.13 -7.94 8.70
C LYS A 334 5.37 -7.54 9.49
N ASP A 335 6.52 -7.70 8.85
CA ASP A 335 7.83 -7.36 9.41
C ASP A 335 8.23 -8.10 10.71
N SER A 336 7.40 -8.98 11.26
CA SER A 336 7.63 -9.67 12.54
C SER A 336 8.09 -11.12 12.33
N LEU A 337 9.39 -11.35 12.49
CA LEU A 337 9.99 -12.71 12.42
C LEU A 337 9.39 -13.67 13.46
N GLU A 338 9.02 -13.16 14.65
CA GLU A 338 8.38 -13.94 15.71
C GLU A 338 7.01 -14.46 15.24
N LEU A 339 6.16 -13.56 14.71
CA LEU A 339 4.81 -13.89 14.27
C LEU A 339 4.80 -14.75 13.00
N GLN A 340 5.76 -14.55 12.08
CA GLN A 340 5.94 -15.43 10.93
C GLN A 340 6.30 -16.86 11.38
N LYS A 341 7.17 -17.04 12.39
CA LYS A 341 7.50 -18.37 12.95
C LYS A 341 6.29 -19.01 13.63
N GLN A 342 5.50 -18.19 14.31
CA GLN A 342 4.29 -18.63 14.98
C GLN A 342 3.22 -19.08 13.97
N ALA A 343 3.03 -18.32 12.90
CA ALA A 343 2.11 -18.67 11.81
C ALA A 343 2.55 -19.92 11.04
N LEU A 344 3.86 -20.08 10.83
CA LEU A 344 4.43 -21.33 10.30
C LEU A 344 4.10 -22.53 11.22
N THR A 345 4.23 -22.36 12.54
CA THR A 345 3.91 -23.40 13.53
C THR A 345 2.41 -23.76 13.56
N THR A 346 1.52 -22.84 13.16
CA THR A 346 0.07 -23.11 12.99
C THR A 346 -0.30 -23.61 11.58
N ASN A 347 0.68 -24.09 10.80
CA ASN A 347 0.53 -24.56 9.41
C ASN A 347 -0.10 -23.53 8.46
N ALA A 348 0.13 -22.22 8.67
CA ALA A 348 -0.47 -21.16 7.85
C ALA A 348 -0.14 -21.30 6.37
N VAL A 349 1.12 -21.62 6.02
CA VAL A 349 1.57 -21.77 4.62
C VAL A 349 0.79 -22.88 3.92
N GLU A 350 0.63 -24.04 4.56
CA GLU A 350 -0.09 -25.19 4.01
C GLU A 350 -1.60 -24.91 3.91
N LYS A 351 -2.24 -24.39 4.95
CA LYS A 351 -3.66 -24.03 4.93
C LYS A 351 -3.99 -23.04 3.81
N LEU A 352 -3.19 -21.98 3.67
CA LEU A 352 -3.35 -20.97 2.62
C LEU A 352 -3.13 -21.56 1.22
N SER A 353 -2.13 -22.43 1.05
CA SER A 353 -1.86 -23.09 -0.24
C SER A 353 -2.99 -24.04 -0.63
N ASN A 354 -3.47 -24.85 0.31
CA ASN A 354 -4.60 -25.77 0.10
C ASN A 354 -5.90 -25.01 -0.20
N HIS A 355 -6.13 -23.85 0.44
CA HIS A 355 -7.28 -23.01 0.12
C HIS A 355 -7.18 -22.41 -1.29
N LEU A 356 -5.99 -22.05 -1.79
CA LEU A 356 -5.83 -21.65 -3.20
C LEU A 356 -6.09 -22.84 -4.14
N LEU A 357 -5.58 -24.04 -3.83
CA LEU A 357 -5.77 -25.24 -4.66
C LEU A 357 -7.23 -25.68 -4.76
N ALA A 358 -8.03 -25.46 -3.72
CA ALA A 358 -9.43 -25.86 -3.67
C ALA A 358 -10.40 -24.85 -4.34
N ASN A 359 -9.94 -23.68 -4.78
CA ASN A 359 -10.81 -22.57 -5.21
C ASN A 359 -10.33 -21.89 -6.51
N SER A 360 -11.22 -21.16 -7.18
CA SER A 360 -10.83 -20.34 -8.34
C SER A 360 -9.92 -19.18 -7.94
N LEU A 361 -8.90 -18.93 -8.78
CA LEU A 361 -8.05 -17.74 -8.69
C LEU A 361 -8.83 -16.44 -8.95
N GLU A 362 -10.01 -16.49 -9.60
CA GLU A 362 -10.85 -15.33 -9.96
C GLU A 362 -11.56 -14.66 -8.76
N SER A 363 -10.94 -14.65 -7.59
CA SER A 363 -11.51 -14.10 -6.36
C SER A 363 -10.61 -13.04 -5.73
N ARG A 364 -11.21 -12.02 -5.09
CA ARG A 364 -10.47 -11.08 -4.23
C ARG A 364 -9.68 -11.82 -3.14
N ARG A 365 -10.23 -12.96 -2.67
CA ARG A 365 -9.59 -13.87 -1.73
C ARG A 365 -8.26 -14.43 -2.24
N ALA A 366 -8.17 -14.84 -3.50
CA ALA A 366 -6.92 -15.35 -4.06
C ALA A 366 -5.79 -14.29 -4.00
N VAL A 367 -6.10 -13.03 -4.30
CA VAL A 367 -5.16 -11.91 -4.15
C VAL A 367 -4.69 -11.79 -2.69
N THR A 368 -5.60 -11.77 -1.72
CA THR A 368 -5.22 -11.58 -0.31
C THR A 368 -4.48 -12.78 0.27
N ILE A 369 -4.80 -14.02 -0.14
CA ILE A 369 -4.05 -15.22 0.23
C ILE A 369 -2.64 -15.20 -0.37
N LEU A 370 -2.47 -14.86 -1.65
CA LEU A 370 -1.15 -14.72 -2.27
C LEU A 370 -0.30 -13.65 -1.54
N LEU A 371 -0.89 -12.53 -1.12
CA LEU A 371 -0.19 -11.53 -0.31
C LEU A 371 0.22 -12.06 1.07
N ALA A 372 -0.62 -12.87 1.72
CA ALA A 372 -0.28 -13.52 3.00
C ALA A 372 0.85 -14.54 2.86
N LEU A 373 0.82 -15.38 1.82
CA LEU A 373 1.87 -16.33 1.48
C LEU A 373 3.20 -15.63 1.14
N SER A 374 3.13 -14.52 0.40
CA SER A 374 4.26 -13.64 0.12
C SER A 374 4.90 -13.13 1.42
N GLU A 375 4.12 -12.62 2.37
CA GLU A 375 4.66 -12.08 3.63
C GLU A 375 5.19 -13.18 4.56
N LEU A 376 4.56 -14.36 4.63
CA LEU A 376 5.14 -15.54 5.31
C LEU A 376 6.53 -15.92 4.76
N CYS A 377 6.73 -15.77 3.45
CA CYS A 377 8.02 -16.01 2.79
C CYS A 377 9.01 -14.83 2.86
N SER A 378 8.64 -13.71 3.50
CA SER A 378 9.44 -12.48 3.47
C SER A 378 10.77 -12.64 4.21
N LYS A 379 10.77 -13.23 5.42
CA LYS A 379 11.95 -13.37 6.30
C LYS A 379 12.33 -14.83 6.62
N LEU A 380 11.42 -15.81 6.48
CA LEU A 380 11.68 -17.22 6.82
C LEU A 380 12.06 -18.10 5.62
N GLU A 381 13.04 -18.97 5.81
CA GLU A 381 13.52 -19.91 4.80
C GLU A 381 12.68 -21.19 4.77
N GLU A 382 12.20 -21.61 5.94
CA GLU A 382 11.32 -22.74 6.15
C GLU A 382 9.97 -22.50 5.46
N SER A 383 9.40 -21.29 5.59
CA SER A 383 8.15 -20.90 4.92
C SER A 383 8.29 -20.92 3.39
N ARG A 384 9.42 -20.45 2.84
CA ARG A 384 9.71 -20.59 1.40
C ARG A 384 9.81 -22.05 0.99
N SER A 385 10.50 -22.87 1.80
CA SER A 385 10.71 -24.29 1.51
C SER A 385 9.40 -25.08 1.53
N GLN A 386 8.46 -24.72 2.41
CA GLN A 386 7.12 -25.32 2.51
C GLN A 386 6.17 -24.85 1.41
N LEU A 387 6.14 -23.54 1.09
CA LEU A 387 5.31 -23.01 0.00
C LEU A 387 5.68 -23.61 -1.36
N MET A 388 6.93 -24.04 -1.51
CA MET A 388 7.41 -24.67 -2.73
C MET A 388 7.08 -26.16 -2.82
N SER A 389 5.80 -26.52 -2.71
CA SER A 389 5.29 -27.78 -3.26
C SER A 389 5.15 -27.69 -4.79
N VAL A 390 4.87 -28.80 -5.48
CA VAL A 390 4.70 -28.82 -6.95
C VAL A 390 3.39 -28.12 -7.34
N GLU A 391 2.36 -28.32 -6.54
CA GLU A 391 1.00 -27.83 -6.75
C GLU A 391 0.95 -26.31 -6.53
N ALA A 392 1.51 -25.84 -5.42
CA ALA A 392 1.58 -24.41 -5.09
C ALA A 392 2.52 -23.64 -6.05
N SER A 393 3.60 -24.26 -6.54
CA SER A 393 4.45 -23.62 -7.56
C SER A 393 3.72 -23.45 -8.90
N THR A 394 2.91 -24.44 -9.29
CA THR A 394 2.09 -24.40 -10.50
C THR A 394 1.05 -23.28 -10.42
N LEU A 395 0.31 -23.17 -9.31
CA LEU A 395 -0.64 -22.07 -9.08
C LEU A 395 0.01 -20.69 -9.17
N ILE A 396 1.21 -20.51 -8.61
CA ILE A 396 1.92 -19.21 -8.68
C ILE A 396 2.28 -18.87 -10.13
N LEU A 397 2.66 -19.86 -10.95
CA LEU A 397 2.95 -19.67 -12.38
C LEU A 397 1.69 -19.40 -13.23
N GLU A 398 0.55 -20.00 -12.86
CA GLU A 398 -0.75 -19.69 -13.47
C GLU A 398 -1.22 -18.28 -13.10
N ALA A 399 -1.09 -17.89 -11.83
CA ALA A 399 -1.44 -16.57 -11.33
C ALA A 399 -0.62 -15.42 -11.96
N LEU A 400 0.60 -15.69 -12.46
CA LEU A 400 1.35 -14.73 -13.29
C LEU A 400 0.65 -14.43 -14.63
N LYS A 401 -0.09 -15.38 -15.19
CA LYS A 401 -0.73 -15.27 -16.52
C LYS A 401 -2.20 -14.86 -16.45
N HIS A 402 -2.73 -14.64 -15.25
CA HIS A 402 -4.13 -14.35 -14.99
C HIS A 402 -4.57 -12.98 -15.53
N ASP A 403 -5.82 -12.85 -16.01
CA ASP A 403 -6.33 -11.62 -16.65
C ASP A 403 -6.37 -10.38 -15.73
N TRP A 404 -6.57 -10.58 -14.43
CA TRP A 404 -6.63 -9.50 -13.45
C TRP A 404 -5.24 -9.08 -12.94
N ALA A 405 -4.93 -7.79 -13.05
CA ALA A 405 -3.65 -7.21 -12.65
C ALA A 405 -3.29 -7.47 -11.18
N ASP A 406 -4.25 -7.40 -10.25
CA ASP A 406 -4.00 -7.59 -8.81
C ASP A 406 -3.49 -9.00 -8.48
N ILE A 407 -3.94 -10.03 -9.23
CA ILE A 407 -3.48 -11.41 -9.07
C ILE A 407 -2.05 -11.55 -9.60
N ARG A 408 -1.74 -10.95 -10.75
CA ARG A 408 -0.37 -10.90 -11.30
C ARG A 408 0.60 -10.18 -10.35
N VAL A 409 0.18 -9.07 -9.73
CA VAL A 409 0.95 -8.32 -8.71
C VAL A 409 1.21 -9.17 -7.46
N ALA A 410 0.20 -9.90 -6.97
CA ALA A 410 0.34 -10.75 -5.80
C ALA A 410 1.25 -11.97 -6.08
N ALA A 411 1.11 -12.62 -7.25
CA ALA A 411 1.98 -13.70 -7.70
C ALA A 411 3.44 -13.25 -7.87
N CYS A 412 3.67 -12.08 -8.48
CA CYS A 412 5.01 -11.47 -8.54
C CYS A 412 5.58 -11.19 -7.14
N SER A 413 4.73 -10.80 -6.18
CA SER A 413 5.15 -10.57 -4.79
C SER A 413 5.56 -11.85 -4.06
N CYS A 414 4.84 -12.96 -4.29
CA CYS A 414 5.26 -14.30 -3.87
C CYS A 414 6.66 -14.62 -4.43
N LEU A 415 6.81 -14.60 -5.76
CA LEU A 415 8.08 -14.96 -6.41
C LEU A 415 9.24 -14.07 -5.98
N LYS A 416 9.03 -12.77 -5.79
CA LYS A 416 10.03 -11.86 -5.22
C LYS A 416 10.50 -12.32 -3.84
N ASN A 417 9.61 -12.74 -2.94
CA ASN A 417 10.01 -13.15 -1.60
C ASN A 417 10.56 -14.59 -1.55
N ILE A 418 10.08 -15.49 -2.41
CA ILE A 418 10.60 -16.85 -2.61
C ILE A 418 12.03 -16.83 -3.17
N SER A 419 12.26 -16.03 -4.23
CA SER A 419 13.56 -15.90 -4.92
C SER A 419 14.69 -15.29 -4.09
N ARG A 420 14.43 -14.87 -2.84
CA ARG A 420 15.48 -14.54 -1.86
C ARG A 420 16.25 -15.76 -1.38
N SER A 421 15.74 -16.98 -1.59
CA SER A 421 16.43 -18.23 -1.28
C SER A 421 17.16 -18.77 -2.53
N PRO A 422 18.51 -18.81 -2.54
CA PRO A 422 19.25 -19.55 -3.56
C PRO A 422 18.91 -21.04 -3.53
N LYS A 423 18.68 -21.62 -2.34
CA LYS A 423 18.39 -23.06 -2.17
C LYS A 423 17.12 -23.47 -2.91
N VAL A 424 16.05 -22.67 -2.78
CA VAL A 424 14.77 -22.89 -3.46
C VAL A 424 14.93 -22.77 -4.99
N LEU A 425 15.66 -21.77 -5.47
CA LEU A 425 15.93 -21.58 -6.91
C LEU A 425 16.85 -22.67 -7.49
N SER A 426 17.80 -23.18 -6.71
CA SER A 426 18.72 -24.25 -7.14
C SER A 426 18.08 -25.64 -7.07
N GLY A 427 17.14 -25.87 -6.14
CA GLY A 427 16.57 -27.17 -5.80
C GLY A 427 15.54 -27.74 -6.79
N GLY A 428 15.47 -27.20 -8.01
CA GLY A 428 14.66 -27.73 -9.11
C GLY A 428 13.14 -27.49 -9.03
N ARG A 429 12.59 -27.07 -7.88
CA ARG A 429 11.14 -26.86 -7.69
C ARG A 429 10.56 -25.64 -8.40
N LEU A 430 11.41 -24.65 -8.72
CA LEU A 430 11.18 -23.63 -9.74
C LEU A 430 12.38 -23.68 -10.68
N SER A 431 12.22 -24.27 -11.86
CA SER A 431 13.23 -24.09 -12.91
C SER A 431 13.20 -22.63 -13.34
N CYS A 432 14.38 -22.00 -13.45
CA CYS A 432 14.44 -20.58 -13.78
C CYS A 432 13.82 -20.31 -15.16
N ASP A 433 13.96 -21.27 -16.08
CA ASP A 433 13.41 -21.26 -17.42
C ASP A 433 11.86 -21.17 -17.43
N THR A 434 11.16 -21.79 -16.48
CA THR A 434 9.69 -21.68 -16.37
C THR A 434 9.21 -20.36 -15.76
N VAL A 435 10.06 -19.69 -14.99
CA VAL A 435 9.74 -18.42 -14.30
C VAL A 435 10.11 -17.19 -15.13
N ILE A 436 11.24 -17.24 -15.83
CA ILE A 436 11.78 -16.09 -16.57
C ILE A 436 10.84 -15.67 -17.70
N GLY A 437 10.36 -16.62 -18.53
CA GLY A 437 9.46 -16.31 -19.64
C GLY A 437 8.21 -15.52 -19.22
N PRO A 438 7.40 -16.01 -18.26
CA PRO A 438 6.26 -15.28 -17.71
C PRO A 438 6.63 -13.92 -17.11
N LEU A 439 7.71 -13.82 -16.31
CA LEU A 439 8.11 -12.53 -15.73
C LEU A 439 8.55 -11.50 -16.80
N VAL A 440 9.21 -11.94 -17.87
CA VAL A 440 9.56 -11.08 -19.01
C VAL A 440 8.31 -10.64 -19.77
N GLN A 441 7.32 -11.52 -19.97
CA GLN A 441 6.04 -11.15 -20.56
C GLN A 441 5.33 -10.05 -19.74
N LEU A 442 5.39 -10.10 -18.41
CA LEU A 442 4.83 -9.09 -17.51
C LEU A 442 5.56 -7.73 -17.52
N LEU A 443 6.73 -7.63 -18.15
CA LEU A 443 7.35 -6.33 -18.43
C LEU A 443 6.65 -5.57 -19.57
N TYR A 444 5.82 -6.25 -20.37
CA TYR A 444 4.99 -5.65 -21.43
C TYR A 444 3.54 -5.42 -20.99
N ASP A 445 3.23 -5.59 -19.69
CA ASP A 445 1.89 -5.42 -19.15
C ASP A 445 1.38 -3.97 -19.28
N SER A 446 0.08 -3.80 -19.56
CA SER A 446 -0.56 -2.48 -19.61
C SER A 446 -0.64 -1.79 -18.24
N SER A 447 -0.51 -2.56 -17.15
CA SER A 447 -0.48 -2.03 -15.80
C SER A 447 0.95 -1.83 -15.29
N THR A 448 1.31 -0.57 -15.05
CA THR A 448 2.54 -0.16 -14.36
C THR A 448 2.73 -0.90 -13.03
N SER A 449 1.66 -1.22 -12.28
CA SER A 449 1.80 -1.94 -11.01
C SER A 449 2.28 -3.38 -11.21
N VAL A 450 1.88 -4.04 -12.30
CA VAL A 450 2.33 -5.39 -12.67
C VAL A 450 3.79 -5.34 -13.12
N GLN A 451 4.16 -4.40 -13.99
CA GLN A 451 5.55 -4.20 -14.42
C GLN A 451 6.48 -3.95 -13.22
N VAL A 452 6.10 -3.06 -12.29
CA VAL A 452 6.82 -2.76 -11.05
C VAL A 452 6.97 -4.00 -10.14
N ALA A 453 5.95 -4.85 -10.07
CA ALA A 453 5.99 -6.09 -9.29
C ALA A 453 6.89 -7.15 -9.94
N ALA A 454 6.78 -7.35 -11.26
CA ALA A 454 7.59 -8.29 -12.04
C ALA A 454 9.08 -7.92 -12.00
N LEU A 455 9.43 -6.65 -12.18
CA LEU A 455 10.79 -6.14 -11.99
C LEU A 455 11.33 -6.45 -10.59
N GLY A 456 10.48 -6.38 -9.56
CA GLY A 456 10.85 -6.74 -8.19
C GLY A 456 11.26 -8.21 -8.04
N ALA A 457 10.59 -9.13 -8.73
CA ALA A 457 10.98 -10.54 -8.77
C ALA A 457 12.27 -10.76 -9.59
N ILE A 458 12.36 -10.16 -10.78
CA ILE A 458 13.53 -10.24 -11.66
C ILE A 458 14.80 -9.74 -10.95
N CYS A 459 14.72 -8.65 -10.17
CA CYS A 459 15.85 -8.12 -9.41
C CYS A 459 16.48 -9.16 -8.48
N ASN A 460 15.67 -9.93 -7.74
CA ASN A 460 16.17 -10.94 -6.80
C ASN A 460 16.67 -12.19 -7.53
N ILE A 461 15.93 -12.62 -8.56
CA ILE A 461 16.28 -13.76 -9.42
C ILE A 461 17.64 -13.53 -10.09
N ALA A 462 17.90 -12.33 -10.61
CA ALA A 462 19.15 -11.98 -11.29
C ALA A 462 20.40 -12.04 -10.38
N VAL A 463 20.28 -11.75 -9.08
CA VAL A 463 21.39 -11.86 -8.13
C VAL A 463 21.72 -13.33 -7.84
N ASN A 464 20.68 -14.15 -7.63
CA ASN A 464 20.83 -15.53 -7.19
C ASN A 464 21.07 -16.54 -8.33
N LEU A 465 21.15 -16.07 -9.58
CA LEU A 465 21.30 -16.90 -10.78
C LEU A 465 22.70 -16.95 -11.42
N THR A 466 23.78 -16.58 -10.71
CA THR A 466 25.15 -16.51 -11.27
C THR A 466 25.53 -17.66 -12.25
N PRO A 467 25.31 -18.97 -11.97
CA PRO A 467 25.65 -20.04 -12.91
C PRO A 467 24.68 -20.23 -14.11
N ARG A 468 23.57 -19.49 -14.19
CA ARG A 468 22.55 -19.54 -15.27
C ARG A 468 22.21 -18.17 -15.86
N LYS A 469 23.05 -17.14 -15.66
CA LYS A 469 22.78 -15.79 -16.19
C LYS A 469 22.61 -15.72 -17.70
N SER A 470 23.21 -16.66 -18.44
CA SER A 470 22.97 -16.83 -19.88
C SER A 470 21.50 -16.99 -20.24
N VAL A 471 20.69 -17.70 -19.44
CA VAL A 471 19.24 -17.85 -19.70
C VAL A 471 18.52 -16.50 -19.63
N LEU A 472 18.86 -15.66 -18.65
CA LEU A 472 18.33 -14.30 -18.57
C LEU A 472 18.72 -13.48 -19.81
N LEU A 473 20.00 -13.48 -20.21
CA LEU A 473 20.47 -12.70 -21.36
C LEU A 473 19.72 -13.06 -22.67
N HIS A 474 19.49 -14.35 -22.92
CA HIS A 474 18.82 -14.82 -24.14
C HIS A 474 17.27 -14.77 -24.06
N SER A 475 16.68 -14.37 -22.93
CA SER A 475 15.22 -14.28 -22.76
C SER A 475 14.57 -13.02 -23.33
N GLY A 476 15.35 -12.10 -23.89
CA GLY A 476 14.87 -10.77 -24.32
C GLY A 476 14.69 -9.76 -23.18
N VAL A 477 14.94 -10.15 -21.91
CA VAL A 477 14.78 -9.27 -20.74
C VAL A 477 15.63 -8.00 -20.84
N VAL A 478 16.86 -8.08 -21.38
CA VAL A 478 17.78 -6.93 -21.44
C VAL A 478 17.19 -5.80 -22.28
N SER A 479 16.67 -6.11 -23.47
CA SER A 479 16.08 -5.11 -24.37
C SER A 479 14.86 -4.43 -23.73
N GLN A 480 14.00 -5.20 -23.05
CA GLN A 480 12.83 -4.63 -22.37
C GLN A 480 13.20 -3.82 -21.11
N LEU A 481 14.26 -4.20 -20.39
CA LEU A 481 14.78 -3.38 -19.29
C LEU A 481 15.39 -2.05 -19.79
N VAL A 482 16.03 -2.06 -20.97
CA VAL A 482 16.51 -0.84 -21.64
C VAL A 482 15.36 0.03 -22.16
N HIS A 483 14.25 -0.56 -22.58
CA HIS A 483 13.04 0.18 -22.92
C HIS A 483 12.42 0.83 -21.66
N LEU A 484 12.19 0.04 -20.60
CA LEU A 484 11.59 0.53 -19.35
C LEU A 484 12.48 1.51 -18.57
N SER A 485 13.81 1.48 -18.75
CA SER A 485 14.70 2.50 -18.19
C SER A 485 14.48 3.90 -18.78
N LYS A 486 13.79 4.01 -19.92
CA LYS A 486 13.42 5.26 -20.58
C LYS A 486 11.98 5.72 -20.27
N SER A 487 11.29 5.06 -19.34
CA SER A 487 9.90 5.35 -18.99
C SER A 487 9.72 6.73 -18.32
N MET A 488 8.58 7.37 -18.54
CA MET A 488 8.19 8.57 -17.79
C MET A 488 7.98 8.27 -16.29
N ASP A 489 7.64 7.03 -15.92
CA ASP A 489 7.51 6.61 -14.52
C ASP A 489 8.89 6.37 -13.86
N PRO A 490 9.24 7.10 -12.78
CA PRO A 490 10.54 6.96 -12.14
C PRO A 490 10.75 5.63 -11.42
N THR A 491 9.68 4.95 -10.99
CA THR A 491 9.77 3.63 -10.36
C THR A 491 10.17 2.56 -11.38
N LEU A 492 9.61 2.62 -12.59
CA LEU A 492 10.01 1.78 -13.71
C LEU A 492 11.46 2.02 -14.12
N ARG A 493 11.91 3.29 -14.22
CA ARG A 493 13.31 3.60 -14.50
C ARG A 493 14.24 3.00 -13.45
N LEU A 494 13.99 3.31 -12.18
CA LEU A 494 14.77 2.84 -11.03
C LEU A 494 14.89 1.31 -10.99
N LYS A 495 13.75 0.61 -11.10
CA LYS A 495 13.73 -0.85 -11.01
C LYS A 495 14.35 -1.52 -12.22
N SER A 496 14.22 -0.93 -13.41
CA SER A 496 14.83 -1.50 -14.62
C SER A 496 16.35 -1.38 -14.59
N VAL A 497 16.89 -0.23 -14.16
CA VAL A 497 18.33 -0.05 -13.95
C VAL A 497 18.86 -0.96 -12.85
N TRP A 498 18.13 -1.16 -11.75
CA TRP A 498 18.52 -2.11 -10.71
C TRP A 498 18.52 -3.56 -11.22
N ALA A 499 17.55 -3.97 -12.04
CA ALA A 499 17.56 -5.28 -12.68
C ALA A 499 18.78 -5.44 -13.61
N LEU A 500 19.08 -4.45 -14.46
CA LEU A 500 20.29 -4.44 -15.31
C LEU A 500 21.57 -4.54 -14.49
N ARG A 501 21.70 -3.78 -13.39
CA ARG A 501 22.83 -3.84 -12.45
C ARG A 501 23.03 -5.26 -11.90
N ASN A 502 21.95 -5.90 -11.45
CA ASN A 502 21.99 -7.23 -10.86
C ASN A 502 22.33 -8.30 -11.90
N ILE A 503 21.87 -8.13 -13.15
CA ILE A 503 22.26 -8.98 -14.28
C ILE A 503 23.77 -8.80 -14.57
N MET A 504 24.25 -7.55 -14.70
CA MET A 504 25.65 -7.17 -15.01
C MET A 504 26.69 -7.73 -14.01
N PHE A 505 26.32 -7.90 -12.74
CA PHE A 505 27.21 -8.36 -11.67
C PHE A 505 27.88 -9.71 -11.99
N LEU A 506 29.21 -9.79 -11.97
CA LEU A 506 29.99 -11.00 -12.28
C LEU A 506 29.75 -11.61 -13.68
N LEU A 507 29.37 -10.81 -14.68
CA LEU A 507 29.31 -11.25 -16.08
C LEU A 507 30.67 -11.34 -16.74
N SER A 508 30.79 -12.21 -17.75
CA SER A 508 31.98 -12.25 -18.62
C SER A 508 32.08 -10.98 -19.48
N PRO A 509 33.28 -10.58 -19.93
CA PRO A 509 33.44 -9.39 -20.79
C PRO A 509 32.56 -9.40 -22.06
N LYS A 510 32.29 -10.57 -22.63
CA LYS A 510 31.42 -10.73 -23.81
C LYS A 510 29.94 -10.47 -23.47
N ASP A 511 29.49 -10.91 -22.31
CA ASP A 511 28.11 -10.70 -21.86
C ASP A 511 27.89 -9.24 -21.43
N LYS A 512 28.92 -8.58 -20.88
CA LYS A 512 28.92 -7.15 -20.58
C LYS A 512 28.76 -6.31 -21.85
N ASP A 513 29.51 -6.62 -22.90
CA ASP A 513 29.44 -5.97 -24.23
C ASP A 513 28.03 -6.03 -24.85
N PHE A 514 27.36 -7.19 -24.77
CA PHE A 514 25.96 -7.34 -25.21
C PHE A 514 25.01 -6.35 -24.50
N ILE A 515 25.09 -6.21 -23.17
CA ILE A 515 24.25 -5.28 -22.42
C ILE A 515 24.58 -3.82 -22.77
N VAL A 516 25.86 -3.49 -22.95
CA VAL A 516 26.29 -2.12 -23.32
C VAL A 516 25.80 -1.74 -24.72
N LYS A 517 25.78 -2.69 -25.67
CA LYS A 517 25.24 -2.49 -27.03
C LYS A 517 23.74 -2.22 -27.03
N GLU A 518 22.96 -3.01 -26.28
CA GLU A 518 21.51 -2.79 -26.12
C GLU A 518 21.22 -1.45 -25.42
N LEU A 519 21.90 -1.17 -24.29
CA LEU A 519 21.68 0.05 -23.51
C LEU A 519 22.12 1.31 -24.28
N THR A 520 23.23 1.23 -25.01
CA THR A 520 24.01 2.33 -25.60
C THR A 520 24.61 3.29 -24.56
N LEU A 521 25.76 3.88 -24.89
CA LEU A 521 26.42 4.88 -24.03
C LEU A 521 25.57 6.15 -23.86
N SER A 522 24.72 6.48 -24.85
CA SER A 522 23.84 7.66 -24.80
C SER A 522 22.73 7.50 -23.75
N THR A 523 22.02 6.36 -23.72
CA THR A 523 21.06 6.08 -22.64
C THR A 523 21.76 6.04 -21.28
N LEU A 524 22.95 5.42 -21.21
CA LEU A 524 23.71 5.33 -19.97
C LEU A 524 24.07 6.71 -19.40
N SER A 525 24.56 7.62 -20.25
CA SER A 525 24.84 9.02 -19.90
C SER A 525 23.57 9.77 -19.46
N SER A 526 22.45 9.57 -20.16
CA SER A 526 21.15 10.14 -19.79
C SER A 526 20.64 9.65 -18.44
N LEU A 527 20.85 8.36 -18.10
CA LEU A 527 20.43 7.76 -16.82
C LEU A 527 21.33 8.20 -15.64
N ILE A 528 22.63 8.44 -15.90
CA ILE A 528 23.51 9.10 -14.92
C ILE A 528 23.00 10.53 -14.64
N CYS A 529 22.38 11.18 -15.62
CA CYS A 529 21.79 12.52 -15.50
C CYS A 529 20.26 12.54 -15.28
N ASP A 530 19.67 11.46 -14.77
CA ASP A 530 18.23 11.40 -14.45
C ASP A 530 17.80 12.47 -13.44
N SER A 531 16.51 12.84 -13.40
CA SER A 531 15.99 13.75 -12.36
C SER A 531 16.04 13.11 -10.96
N GLU A 532 15.91 11.79 -10.88
CA GLU A 532 15.80 11.06 -9.63
C GLU A 532 17.15 10.52 -9.16
N HIS A 533 17.65 11.03 -8.03
CA HIS A 533 18.93 10.60 -7.44
C HIS A 533 19.03 9.08 -7.19
N PHE A 534 17.91 8.39 -6.92
CA PHE A 534 17.92 6.92 -6.82
C PHE A 534 18.20 6.23 -8.16
N VAL A 535 17.72 6.78 -9.28
CA VAL A 535 18.03 6.27 -10.62
C VAL A 535 19.50 6.54 -10.95
N GLN A 536 19.99 7.74 -10.65
CA GLN A 536 21.41 8.09 -10.79
C GLN A 536 22.31 7.12 -9.99
N GLU A 537 21.99 6.86 -8.73
CA GLU A 537 22.74 5.94 -7.85
C GLU A 537 22.78 4.52 -8.41
N GLN A 538 21.63 3.95 -8.80
CA GLN A 538 21.61 2.60 -9.37
C GLN A 538 22.28 2.54 -10.75
N THR A 539 22.30 3.64 -11.50
CA THR A 539 23.00 3.73 -12.79
C THR A 539 24.51 3.75 -12.57
N LEU A 540 25.02 4.56 -11.65
CA LEU A 540 26.44 4.55 -11.29
C LEU A 540 26.86 3.19 -10.70
N ALA A 541 25.99 2.52 -9.96
CA ALA A 541 26.23 1.16 -9.48
C ALA A 541 26.18 0.09 -10.61
N LEU A 542 25.44 0.32 -11.70
CA LEU A 542 25.52 -0.46 -12.94
C LEU A 542 26.85 -0.21 -13.67
N VAL A 543 27.29 1.06 -13.80
CA VAL A 543 28.60 1.40 -14.36
C VAL A 543 29.73 0.78 -13.55
N HIS A 544 29.63 0.80 -12.21
CA HIS A 544 30.61 0.18 -11.31
C HIS A 544 30.75 -1.32 -11.59
N ASN A 545 29.63 -2.04 -11.77
CA ASN A 545 29.63 -3.44 -12.19
C ASN A 545 30.16 -3.65 -13.63
N LEU A 546 29.98 -2.68 -14.54
CA LEU A 546 30.52 -2.73 -15.89
C LEU A 546 32.06 -2.65 -15.87
N VAL A 547 32.64 -1.66 -15.17
CA VAL A 547 34.10 -1.45 -15.08
C VAL A 547 34.84 -2.40 -14.14
N ASP A 548 34.12 -3.28 -13.44
CA ASP A 548 34.70 -4.28 -12.55
C ASP A 548 35.43 -5.42 -13.30
N GLY A 549 36.56 -5.87 -12.74
CA GLY A 549 37.29 -7.08 -13.12
C GLY A 549 38.24 -6.99 -14.32
N TYR A 550 37.89 -6.34 -15.43
CA TYR A 550 38.66 -6.40 -16.68
C TYR A 550 39.08 -5.02 -17.21
N VAL A 551 40.38 -4.79 -17.44
CA VAL A 551 40.96 -3.46 -17.74
C VAL A 551 40.30 -2.78 -18.95
N ASP A 552 40.02 -3.50 -20.04
CA ASP A 552 39.40 -2.89 -21.22
C ASP A 552 37.94 -2.49 -21.01
N SER A 553 37.26 -2.99 -19.97
CA SER A 553 35.88 -2.59 -19.69
C SER A 553 35.76 -1.12 -19.25
N ALA A 554 36.85 -0.53 -18.74
CA ALA A 554 36.96 0.90 -18.50
C ALA A 554 36.92 1.71 -19.82
N ASN A 555 37.37 1.14 -20.94
CA ASN A 555 37.40 1.83 -22.23
C ASN A 555 35.99 2.16 -22.75
N TYR A 556 34.96 1.37 -22.39
CA TYR A 556 33.56 1.70 -22.69
C TYR A 556 33.08 2.97 -21.98
N VAL A 557 33.64 3.30 -20.82
CA VAL A 557 33.23 4.45 -20.00
C VAL A 557 34.07 5.67 -20.33
N ILE A 558 35.38 5.50 -20.52
CA ILE A 558 36.28 6.57 -20.98
C ILE A 558 35.85 7.01 -22.39
N GLY A 559 35.85 6.10 -23.36
CA GLY A 559 35.47 6.35 -24.75
C GLY A 559 36.37 7.37 -25.48
N GLU A 560 36.15 7.52 -26.78
CA GLU A 560 36.73 8.65 -27.54
C GLU A 560 35.91 9.93 -27.31
N ASP A 561 34.58 9.80 -27.22
CA ASP A 561 33.64 10.92 -27.05
C ASP A 561 33.54 11.48 -25.60
N GLY A 562 34.15 10.83 -24.59
CA GLY A 562 34.11 11.25 -23.18
C GLY A 562 32.72 11.23 -22.48
N MET A 563 31.64 11.05 -23.22
CA MET A 563 30.24 11.30 -22.81
C MET A 563 29.79 10.67 -21.48
N VAL A 564 30.30 9.50 -21.10
CA VAL A 564 29.95 8.84 -19.82
C VAL A 564 30.79 9.41 -18.68
N MET A 565 32.09 9.66 -18.89
CA MET A 565 32.96 10.36 -17.94
C MET A 565 32.49 11.79 -17.68
N ASP A 566 32.03 12.52 -18.70
CA ASP A 566 31.46 13.86 -18.54
C ASP A 566 30.18 13.86 -17.69
N ALA A 567 29.31 12.85 -17.89
CA ALA A 567 28.11 12.68 -17.06
C ALA A 567 28.47 12.38 -15.60
N ILE A 568 29.43 11.46 -15.36
CA ILE A 568 29.95 11.17 -14.01
C ILE A 568 30.52 12.45 -13.38
N THR A 569 31.36 13.18 -14.11
CA THR A 569 31.98 14.45 -13.66
C THR A 569 30.93 15.48 -13.29
N ARG A 570 29.90 15.64 -14.13
CA ARG A 570 28.78 16.55 -13.89
C ARG A 570 28.01 16.19 -12.62
N GLN A 571 27.74 14.90 -12.39
CA GLN A 571 27.05 14.49 -11.16
C GLN A 571 27.94 14.62 -9.92
N LEU A 572 29.20 14.22 -9.95
CA LEU A 572 30.09 14.36 -8.79
C LEU A 572 30.32 15.83 -8.37
N ASN A 573 30.23 16.78 -9.31
CA ASN A 573 30.32 18.21 -9.01
C ASN A 573 29.00 18.83 -8.50
N ASN A 574 27.83 18.26 -8.83
CA ASN A 574 26.52 18.87 -8.58
C ASN A 574 25.61 18.08 -7.63
N ALA A 575 25.88 16.80 -7.38
CA ALA A 575 25.02 15.91 -6.62
C ALA A 575 25.07 16.22 -5.12
N SER A 576 23.88 16.41 -4.53
CA SER A 576 23.68 16.53 -3.08
C SER A 576 23.47 15.18 -2.38
N ALA A 577 23.11 14.14 -3.13
CA ALA A 577 22.79 12.81 -2.60
C ALA A 577 24.05 11.97 -2.36
N PRO A 578 24.37 11.57 -1.11
CA PRO A 578 25.61 10.84 -0.82
C PRO A 578 25.75 9.52 -1.59
N GLY A 579 24.65 8.80 -1.83
CA GLY A 579 24.67 7.53 -2.58
C GLY A 579 25.19 7.67 -4.01
N VAL A 580 24.79 8.72 -4.71
CA VAL A 580 25.28 9.06 -6.06
C VAL A 580 26.79 9.31 -6.03
N CYS A 581 27.26 10.13 -5.09
CA CYS A 581 28.68 10.41 -4.92
C CYS A 581 29.50 9.16 -4.55
N ILE A 582 28.97 8.30 -3.67
CA ILE A 582 29.61 7.04 -3.27
C ILE A 582 29.78 6.12 -4.48
N GLN A 583 28.72 5.88 -5.25
CA GLN A 583 28.79 5.00 -6.42
C GLN A 583 29.70 5.59 -7.52
N GLY A 584 29.62 6.90 -7.78
CA GLY A 584 30.52 7.56 -8.73
C GLY A 584 32.00 7.48 -8.32
N MET A 585 32.33 7.63 -7.04
CA MET A 585 33.70 7.44 -6.56
C MET A 585 34.16 5.97 -6.65
N TYR A 586 33.26 4.98 -6.50
CA TYR A 586 33.60 3.57 -6.77
C TYR A 586 33.83 3.29 -8.26
N VAL A 587 33.07 3.91 -9.17
CA VAL A 587 33.36 3.86 -10.62
C VAL A 587 34.76 4.39 -10.91
N LEU A 588 35.09 5.59 -10.42
CA LEU A 588 36.42 6.18 -10.61
C LEU A 588 37.53 5.36 -9.95
N ALA A 589 37.28 4.73 -8.80
CA ALA A 589 38.23 3.83 -8.17
C ALA A 589 38.55 2.60 -9.04
N ASN A 590 37.54 1.95 -9.62
CA ASN A 590 37.75 0.80 -10.51
C ASN A 590 38.47 1.20 -11.80
N ILE A 591 38.12 2.36 -12.40
CA ILE A 591 38.84 2.86 -13.58
C ILE A 591 40.31 3.16 -13.23
N ALA A 592 40.57 3.79 -12.08
CA ALA A 592 41.93 4.08 -11.60
C ALA A 592 42.77 2.84 -11.26
N ALA A 593 42.16 1.66 -11.09
CA ALA A 593 42.89 0.39 -10.95
C ALA A 593 43.47 -0.12 -12.29
N GLY A 594 43.12 0.50 -13.41
CA GLY A 594 43.62 0.16 -14.75
C GLY A 594 45.01 0.73 -15.05
N ASN A 595 45.28 0.89 -16.35
CA ASN A 595 46.55 1.42 -16.86
C ASN A 595 46.70 2.94 -16.61
N GLU A 596 47.85 3.50 -17.00
CA GLU A 596 48.17 4.91 -16.77
C GLU A 596 47.27 5.89 -17.55
N MET A 597 46.73 5.51 -18.72
CA MET A 597 45.72 6.33 -19.43
C MET A 597 44.42 6.40 -18.63
N ASN A 598 43.97 5.28 -18.05
CA ASN A 598 42.79 5.24 -17.20
C ASN A 598 42.95 6.11 -15.95
N LYS A 599 44.15 6.06 -15.31
CA LYS A 599 44.47 6.92 -14.16
C LYS A 599 44.48 8.39 -14.53
N GLU A 600 45.03 8.76 -15.69
CA GLU A 600 45.02 10.15 -16.15
C GLU A 600 43.60 10.64 -16.51
N ALA A 601 42.77 9.80 -17.13
CA ALA A 601 41.36 10.10 -17.35
C ALA A 601 40.63 10.39 -16.04
N VAL A 602 40.86 9.59 -14.99
CA VAL A 602 40.30 9.85 -13.65
C VAL A 602 40.89 11.12 -13.01
N MET A 603 42.20 11.38 -13.16
CA MET A 603 42.81 12.65 -12.70
C MET A 603 42.15 13.87 -13.32
N ASN A 604 41.74 13.81 -14.59
CA ASN A 604 41.05 14.90 -15.27
C ASN A 604 39.61 15.11 -14.78
N VAL A 605 38.95 14.06 -14.25
CA VAL A 605 37.66 14.19 -13.54
C VAL A 605 37.85 14.84 -12.17
N LEU A 606 38.86 14.40 -11.39
CA LEU A 606 39.10 14.90 -10.03
C LEU A 606 39.66 16.33 -10.02
N LEU A 607 40.53 16.64 -10.98
CA LEU A 607 41.34 17.85 -11.11
C LEU A 607 41.42 18.32 -12.59
N PRO A 608 40.32 18.83 -13.16
CA PRO A 608 40.28 19.30 -14.55
C PRO A 608 41.25 20.46 -14.79
N HIS A 609 41.92 20.45 -15.95
CA HIS A 609 42.99 21.41 -16.29
C HIS A 609 42.55 22.88 -16.33
N GLN A 610 41.25 23.16 -16.47
CA GLN A 610 40.66 24.51 -16.48
C GLN A 610 39.80 24.78 -15.22
N ALA A 611 40.18 24.23 -14.07
CA ALA A 611 39.51 24.55 -12.81
C ALA A 611 39.61 26.06 -12.49
N ASP A 612 38.46 26.73 -12.40
CA ASP A 612 38.36 28.06 -11.82
C ASP A 612 38.86 28.01 -10.37
N ARG A 613 39.98 28.71 -10.10
CA ARG A 613 40.76 28.59 -8.85
C ARG A 613 39.98 29.02 -7.59
N VAL A 614 38.76 29.53 -7.76
CA VAL A 614 37.86 30.01 -6.70
C VAL A 614 37.07 28.87 -6.04
N LYS A 615 36.83 27.73 -6.72
CA LYS A 615 36.08 26.59 -6.14
C LYS A 615 37.01 25.47 -5.64
N PRO A 616 36.88 25.00 -4.38
CA PRO A 616 37.61 23.83 -3.91
C PRO A 616 37.13 22.56 -4.62
N SER A 617 38.05 21.64 -4.92
CA SER A 617 37.72 20.35 -5.56
C SER A 617 36.70 19.57 -4.71
N PHE A 618 35.69 18.98 -5.38
CA PHE A 618 34.67 18.15 -4.72
C PHE A 618 35.30 17.00 -3.91
N VAL A 619 36.50 16.53 -4.29
CA VAL A 619 37.27 15.52 -3.57
C VAL A 619 37.56 15.94 -2.13
N VAL A 620 37.93 17.20 -1.89
CA VAL A 620 38.17 17.72 -0.54
C VAL A 620 36.87 17.73 0.27
N ASN A 621 35.77 18.17 -0.34
CA ASN A 621 34.44 18.17 0.30
C ASN A 621 33.97 16.75 0.65
N PHE A 622 34.26 15.77 -0.22
CA PHE A 622 33.93 14.36 0.02
C PHE A 622 34.77 13.75 1.14
N LEU A 623 36.07 14.07 1.20
CA LEU A 623 36.95 13.71 2.32
C LEU A 623 36.52 14.36 3.65
N GLN A 624 35.87 15.52 3.62
CA GLN A 624 35.28 16.18 4.79
C GLN A 624 33.84 15.72 5.12
N SER A 625 33.25 14.85 4.29
CA SER A 625 31.86 14.41 4.46
C SER A 625 31.65 13.68 5.78
N LYS A 626 30.49 13.90 6.41
CA LYS A 626 30.04 13.12 7.58
C LYS A 626 29.81 11.65 7.21
N ASP A 627 29.48 11.35 5.95
CA ASP A 627 29.29 9.98 5.48
C ASP A 627 30.63 9.25 5.35
N LYS A 628 30.80 8.20 6.17
CA LYS A 628 32.02 7.38 6.18
C LYS A 628 32.24 6.60 4.87
N GLN A 629 31.19 6.16 4.19
CA GLN A 629 31.32 5.42 2.93
C GLN A 629 31.81 6.33 1.80
N LEU A 630 31.36 7.60 1.78
CA LEU A 630 31.87 8.58 0.82
C LEU A 630 33.36 8.87 1.04
N ARG A 631 33.80 8.99 2.30
CA ARG A 631 35.24 9.11 2.64
C ARG A 631 36.03 7.87 2.22
N VAL A 632 35.53 6.65 2.49
CA VAL A 632 36.17 5.39 2.08
C VAL A 632 36.31 5.28 0.55
N ALA A 633 35.24 5.52 -0.21
CA ALA A 633 35.26 5.44 -1.68
C ALA A 633 36.23 6.48 -2.28
N THR A 634 36.25 7.69 -1.71
CA THR A 634 37.18 8.76 -2.13
C THR A 634 38.63 8.38 -1.87
N LEU A 635 38.95 7.90 -0.66
CA LEU A 635 40.30 7.43 -0.31
C LEU A 635 40.74 6.22 -1.14
N TRP A 636 39.82 5.32 -1.51
CA TRP A 636 40.12 4.19 -2.39
C TRP A 636 40.52 4.68 -3.78
N CYS A 637 39.75 5.59 -4.38
CA CYS A 637 40.08 6.18 -5.67
C CYS A 637 41.47 6.85 -5.66
N LEU A 638 41.76 7.64 -4.62
CA LEU A 638 43.08 8.28 -4.44
C LEU A 638 44.23 7.26 -4.33
N LEU A 639 44.02 6.17 -3.58
CA LEU A 639 45.03 5.11 -3.44
C LEU A 639 45.33 4.44 -4.79
N ASN A 640 44.30 4.09 -5.56
CA ASN A 640 44.47 3.46 -6.88
C ASN A 640 45.20 4.36 -7.89
N LEU A 641 45.04 5.69 -7.79
CA LEU A 641 45.75 6.64 -8.65
C LEU A 641 47.26 6.70 -8.38
N ILE A 642 47.68 6.54 -7.12
CA ILE A 642 49.09 6.66 -6.72
C ILE A 642 49.80 5.30 -6.54
N TYR A 643 49.07 4.19 -6.63
CA TYR A 643 49.60 2.84 -6.57
C TYR A 643 49.71 2.21 -7.99
N PRO A 644 50.74 1.40 -8.27
CA PRO A 644 52.01 1.31 -7.53
C PRO A 644 52.86 2.58 -7.74
N LYS A 645 53.89 2.76 -6.90
CA LYS A 645 54.85 3.86 -7.03
C LYS A 645 55.60 3.77 -8.38
N CYS A 646 55.52 4.84 -9.16
CA CYS A 646 56.22 5.07 -10.42
C CYS A 646 56.35 6.59 -10.69
N GLU A 647 57.14 7.00 -11.67
CA GLU A 647 57.33 8.43 -12.04
C GLU A 647 56.00 9.17 -12.28
N ALA A 648 55.09 8.56 -13.05
CA ALA A 648 53.76 9.10 -13.31
C ALA A 648 52.91 9.23 -12.03
N SER A 649 53.09 8.32 -11.05
CA SER A 649 52.42 8.43 -9.75
C SER A 649 52.90 9.65 -8.95
N SER A 650 54.20 9.98 -8.99
CA SER A 650 54.74 11.17 -8.33
C SER A 650 54.18 12.46 -8.95
N GLY A 651 54.05 12.53 -10.28
CA GLY A 651 53.37 13.63 -10.96
C GLY A 651 51.90 13.80 -10.52
N ARG A 652 51.19 12.69 -10.29
CA ARG A 652 49.82 12.71 -9.74
C ARG A 652 49.78 13.14 -8.28
N VAL A 653 50.71 12.67 -7.44
CA VAL A 653 50.83 13.11 -6.02
C VAL A 653 51.04 14.63 -5.95
N VAL A 654 51.93 15.20 -6.77
CA VAL A 654 52.15 16.66 -6.82
C VAL A 654 50.87 17.42 -7.21
N ARG A 655 50.12 16.95 -8.22
CA ARG A 655 48.81 17.54 -8.59
C ARG A 655 47.79 17.47 -7.45
N LEU A 656 47.67 16.33 -6.77
CA LEU A 656 46.77 16.14 -5.63
C LEU A 656 47.19 17.01 -4.42
N GLN A 657 48.50 17.21 -4.22
CA GLN A 657 49.03 18.08 -3.17
C GLN A 657 48.75 19.56 -3.45
N ASN A 658 48.98 20.01 -4.68
CA ASN A 658 48.68 21.38 -5.13
C ASN A 658 47.18 21.70 -5.06
N ALA A 659 46.32 20.70 -5.21
CA ALA A 659 44.87 20.83 -5.03
C ALA A 659 44.39 20.73 -3.56
N GLY A 660 45.31 20.63 -2.59
CA GLY A 660 44.98 20.52 -1.16
C GLY A 660 44.46 19.15 -0.71
N VAL A 661 44.31 18.18 -1.62
CA VAL A 661 43.76 16.84 -1.31
C VAL A 661 44.66 16.10 -0.32
N ILE A 662 45.99 16.11 -0.54
CA ILE A 662 46.94 15.44 0.37
C ILE A 662 46.96 16.11 1.76
N ILE A 663 46.75 17.43 1.84
CA ILE A 663 46.64 18.15 3.11
C ILE A 663 45.38 17.70 3.87
N GLN A 664 44.25 17.59 3.17
CA GLN A 664 43.02 17.04 3.75
C GLN A 664 43.21 15.60 4.23
N VAL A 665 43.86 14.72 3.45
CA VAL A 665 44.17 13.34 3.85
C VAL A 665 45.04 13.30 5.12
N LYS A 666 46.06 14.17 5.24
CA LYS A 666 46.89 14.28 6.45
C LYS A 666 46.07 14.61 7.70
N SER A 667 45.05 15.48 7.59
CA SER A 667 44.15 15.79 8.71
C SER A 667 43.30 14.60 9.19
N MET A 668 43.12 13.59 8.33
CA MET A 668 42.27 12.41 8.58
C MET A 668 43.03 11.22 9.21
N ILE A 669 44.28 11.40 9.66
CA ILE A 669 45.08 10.33 10.29
C ILE A 669 44.38 9.68 11.51
N ASN A 670 43.45 10.40 12.13
CA ASN A 670 42.63 9.97 13.26
C ASN A 670 41.13 9.87 12.92
N ASP A 671 40.77 9.59 11.67
CA ASP A 671 39.37 9.35 11.28
C ASP A 671 38.73 8.24 12.15
N PRO A 672 37.52 8.45 12.69
CA PRO A 672 36.83 7.45 13.52
C PRO A 672 36.44 6.17 12.75
N CYS A 673 36.43 6.19 11.42
CA CYS A 673 36.22 5.01 10.60
C CYS A 673 37.55 4.28 10.35
N LEU A 674 37.65 3.03 10.82
CA LEU A 674 38.86 2.20 10.66
C LEU A 674 39.27 2.03 9.18
N ASP A 675 38.31 1.87 8.26
CA ASP A 675 38.55 1.78 6.82
C ASP A 675 39.15 3.06 6.22
N CYS A 676 38.72 4.22 6.72
CA CYS A 676 39.32 5.52 6.37
C CYS A 676 40.74 5.60 6.95
N LYS A 677 40.90 5.33 8.26
CA LYS A 677 42.20 5.39 8.96
C LYS A 677 43.25 4.41 8.41
N LEU A 678 42.83 3.28 7.83
CA LEU A 678 43.71 2.39 7.09
C LEU A 678 44.14 3.02 5.75
N ARG A 679 43.18 3.43 4.91
CA ARG A 679 43.46 3.99 3.58
C ARG A 679 44.22 5.32 3.64
N VAL A 680 43.96 6.17 4.64
CA VAL A 680 44.74 7.39 4.90
C VAL A 680 46.22 7.05 5.10
N ARG A 681 46.55 6.03 5.92
CA ARG A 681 47.94 5.62 6.13
C ARG A 681 48.58 5.11 4.84
N MET A 682 47.90 4.22 4.10
CA MET A 682 48.39 3.72 2.82
C MET A 682 48.62 4.86 1.80
N VAL A 683 47.69 5.81 1.70
CA VAL A 683 47.84 6.97 0.80
C VAL A 683 49.06 7.82 1.19
N LEU A 684 49.25 8.06 2.50
CA LEU A 684 50.39 8.84 2.98
C LEU A 684 51.73 8.10 2.79
N GLU A 685 51.80 6.79 3.07
CA GLU A 685 52.98 5.94 2.82
C GLU A 685 53.43 6.00 1.34
N HIS A 686 52.49 6.02 0.40
CA HIS A 686 52.79 6.19 -1.02
C HIS A 686 53.16 7.63 -1.42
N CYS A 687 53.02 8.63 -0.54
CA CYS A 687 53.40 10.02 -0.79
C CYS A 687 54.76 10.45 -0.18
N VAL A 688 55.39 9.65 0.69
CA VAL A 688 56.52 10.14 1.53
C VAL A 688 57.79 10.52 0.74
N ASP A 689 58.09 9.84 -0.37
CA ASP A 689 59.42 9.93 -1.01
C ASP A 689 59.64 11.22 -1.83
N ASN A 690 58.60 12.04 -2.05
CA ASN A 690 58.70 13.27 -2.86
C ASN A 690 59.20 14.50 -2.07
N ALA A 691 59.73 14.33 -0.86
CA ALA A 691 60.14 15.43 0.03
C ALA A 691 61.65 15.66 0.13
N ASP A 692 62.48 14.64 -0.10
CA ASP A 692 63.92 14.71 0.20
C ASP A 692 64.79 15.11 -1.02
N ASP A 693 64.29 14.97 -2.26
CA ASP A 693 65.03 15.30 -3.50
C ASP A 693 64.93 16.79 -3.93
N CYS A 694 64.58 17.71 -3.03
CA CYS A 694 64.56 19.16 -3.29
C CYS A 694 65.49 19.98 -2.39
N PHE A 695 66.39 19.34 -1.64
CA PHE A 695 67.47 19.99 -0.87
C PHE A 695 68.78 19.19 -0.93
N MET A 696 69.36 19.10 -2.13
CA MET A 696 70.78 18.80 -2.39
C MET A 696 71.28 19.64 -3.56
#